data_AF-A0A5J5C762-F1
#
_entry.id   AF-A0A5J5C762-F1
#
_cell.length_a   1.000
_cell.length_b   1.000
_cell.length_c   1.000
_cell.angle_alpha   90.00
_cell.angle_beta   90.00
_cell.angle_gamma   90.00
#
_symmetry.space_group_name_H-M   'P 1'
#
loop_
_entity.id
_entity.type
_entity.pdbx_description
1 polymer ?
#
loop_
_entity_poly.entity_id
_entity_poly.type
_entity_poly.pdbx_seq_one_letter_code
_entity_poly.pdbx_strand_id
1 'polypeptide(L)'
;MDSEASMTMEVAALGRPFGLGMLYDSRKDSLITGLTLWDHDDLMSHIGERPQKYNDFEIVASESIADKTAALNVEASLKASFLGGLVEVGGSAKYLNDSKTSKNQARVTLKYKATTKVKELSMDHLGRDKVKHPYVFDKGLATHVVTAILYGAQAFFVFDREVSEKKDHQDIQGNLKVMIKKIPSITIEGEGSLKIEDKDKEHVDKFSCRFFGDFSLQKPPTTFQDAVEVYQSLPTLLGANGENAVPMKVWLLPLTSLDSNAAKLVRQISIRLVQESQSVLEDVGEVEMRCNDALRTTTAQQFPQIGNKIKTFREMSCEFKLEFQRTLAKKLPSIRGGGEEEAGLAEILKKRHSSPFNRKNLNEWMDCREREIYTLLTFINMMENTKIVSSQTDMYKESLSAKHAVCFVFTSLGSDEPYLSALSNYLERTDDPQDTHTQDVEKEQWYALREVVQEMWHKAKLFSDFAEANKENKTIKFLTVGSTNETHKGSSIYLYEDGFSVSEDFEPPSKPETVAVSAINHNSVTLKVSPPRFGAEDITSYSVEYCVSGEDGWKQKTASKAEEVTVSDLSPNTEYMFRCRAVTSVGVGPANEVPGSTKTLPCGPPGKPRVEPNSREISVSWEKPAGLGQDVHILSYIVSYAITDNGMKEEDLQWKEMMAGTEKAIISGLQSETEYVVRVRCDWGEAGRSKESISVNVRTTKFTLTESLKSTSKKMNSDSPSVYKLTLTEEDMNIGGCRRFSFGKESTRQNRTIMLFGVTRSGKSTLINAMINYIVGVEWKDTFRFRLVDEDQSRSQAEGQTSEVTVYKINHQEGFKINYSLTIVDTPGFGDTGGIERDEEIIGHLRNLFSAESFSEIDAVCFVAPSASTTHTITEMFVGLCVLNLWQRCGRKHPGSGDICRRTSTTSSTGHQCFRCPMS
;
A
#
# COMPACT_ATOMS: atom_id res chain seq x y z
N MET A 1 83.07 25.40 -46.39
CA MET A 1 81.97 26.20 -46.97
C MET A 1 80.74 25.34 -46.79
N ASP A 2 80.15 25.39 -45.59
CA ASP A 2 79.06 24.51 -45.19
C ASP A 2 77.72 25.18 -45.48
N SER A 3 76.82 24.43 -46.11
CA SER A 3 75.54 24.85 -46.66
C SER A 3 74.43 24.98 -45.60
N GLU A 4 74.69 25.63 -44.46
CA GLU A 4 73.70 25.86 -43.40
C GLU A 4 73.08 27.27 -43.42
N ALA A 5 73.38 28.09 -44.44
CA ALA A 5 72.77 29.40 -44.62
C ALA A 5 71.55 29.35 -45.57
N SER A 6 70.38 28.96 -45.06
CA SER A 6 69.06 29.56 -45.42
C SER A 6 67.87 28.72 -44.92
N MET A 7 67.56 28.72 -43.61
CA MET A 7 66.23 28.28 -43.17
C MET A 7 65.39 29.51 -42.84
N THR A 8 64.71 30.04 -43.85
CA THR A 8 63.59 30.97 -43.65
C THR A 8 62.49 30.27 -42.86
N MET A 9 62.07 30.87 -41.75
CA MET A 9 61.00 30.35 -40.88
C MET A 9 59.64 30.85 -41.37
N GLU A 10 58.63 29.99 -41.35
CA GLU A 10 57.26 30.35 -41.71
C GLU A 10 56.39 30.53 -40.46
N VAL A 11 55.58 31.59 -40.44
CA VAL A 11 54.72 31.93 -39.29
C VAL A 11 53.34 32.40 -39.77
N ALA A 12 52.28 31.95 -39.10
CA ALA A 12 50.93 32.47 -39.32
C ALA A 12 50.79 33.90 -38.77
N ALA A 13 50.22 34.80 -39.58
CA ALA A 13 50.09 36.21 -39.18
C ALA A 13 49.09 36.42 -38.04
N LEU A 14 48.01 35.63 -38.00
CA LEU A 14 46.95 35.66 -36.96
C LEU A 14 46.32 37.05 -36.74
N GLY A 15 46.13 37.81 -37.82
CA GLY A 15 45.56 39.16 -37.78
C GLY A 15 46.50 40.22 -37.20
N ARG A 16 47.76 39.89 -36.91
CA ARG A 16 48.78 40.85 -36.49
C ARG A 16 49.25 41.69 -37.70
N PRO A 17 49.57 42.98 -37.51
CA PRO A 17 49.86 43.90 -38.62
C PRO A 17 51.29 43.73 -39.15
N PHE A 18 51.56 42.62 -39.85
CA PHE A 18 52.85 42.37 -40.48
C PHE A 18 53.10 43.26 -41.70
N GLY A 19 54.31 43.80 -41.79
CA GLY A 19 54.85 44.51 -42.96
C GLY A 19 56.22 43.97 -43.36
N LEU A 20 56.59 44.14 -44.63
CA LEU A 20 57.92 43.76 -45.10
C LEU A 20 58.99 44.59 -44.38
N GLY A 21 60.14 43.99 -44.09
CA GLY A 21 61.24 44.63 -43.38
C GLY A 21 61.00 44.87 -41.88
N MET A 22 59.81 44.53 -41.36
CA MET A 22 59.57 44.55 -39.91
C MET A 22 60.43 43.52 -39.20
N LEU A 23 60.82 43.87 -37.98
CA LEU A 23 61.60 43.02 -37.10
C LEU A 23 60.68 42.14 -36.24
N TYR A 24 61.09 40.89 -36.00
CA TYR A 24 60.35 39.90 -35.24
C TYR A 24 61.23 39.23 -34.18
N ASP A 25 60.73 39.13 -32.95
CA ASP A 25 61.36 38.37 -31.88
C ASP A 25 60.67 37.01 -31.71
N SER A 26 61.24 35.94 -32.27
CA SER A 26 60.71 34.58 -32.17
C SER A 26 60.81 33.98 -30.76
N ARG A 27 61.58 34.61 -29.85
CA ARG A 27 61.59 34.20 -28.44
C ARG A 27 60.26 34.50 -27.78
N LYS A 28 59.70 35.68 -28.07
CA LYS A 28 58.44 36.18 -27.51
C LYS A 28 57.24 36.06 -28.45
N ASP A 29 57.48 35.72 -29.72
CA ASP A 29 56.52 35.81 -30.82
C ASP A 29 55.88 37.20 -30.99
N SER A 30 56.70 38.24 -30.82
CA SER A 30 56.29 39.64 -30.87
C SER A 30 56.86 40.38 -32.07
N LEU A 31 56.01 41.19 -32.70
CA LEU A 31 56.41 42.19 -33.72
C LEU A 31 57.06 43.40 -33.05
N ILE A 32 58.18 43.87 -33.60
CA ILE A 32 58.84 45.09 -33.15
C ILE A 32 58.42 46.23 -34.07
N THR A 33 57.62 47.15 -33.53
CA THR A 33 57.07 48.28 -34.29
C THR A 33 58.06 49.45 -34.33
N GLY A 34 58.08 50.17 -35.47
CA GLY A 34 58.85 51.41 -35.63
C GLY A 34 60.36 51.25 -35.81
N LEU A 35 60.89 50.01 -35.84
CA LEU A 35 62.31 49.73 -36.11
C LEU A 35 62.45 48.83 -37.34
N THR A 36 63.33 49.22 -38.27
CA THR A 36 63.66 48.49 -39.50
C THR A 36 65.17 48.44 -39.68
N LEU A 37 65.66 47.55 -40.56
CA LEU A 37 67.08 47.48 -40.92
C LEU A 37 67.46 48.49 -42.02
N TRP A 38 66.47 48.98 -42.76
CA TRP A 38 66.60 49.81 -43.95
C TRP A 38 65.70 51.04 -43.86
N ASP A 39 66.10 52.11 -44.55
CA ASP A 39 65.26 53.29 -44.75
C ASP A 39 64.01 52.93 -45.57
N HIS A 40 62.92 53.67 -45.37
CA HIS A 40 61.63 53.35 -45.99
C HIS A 40 61.71 53.33 -47.53
N ASP A 41 62.31 54.36 -48.14
CA ASP A 41 62.41 54.49 -49.60
C ASP A 41 63.27 53.38 -50.23
N ASP A 42 64.36 53.01 -49.55
CA ASP A 42 65.26 51.92 -49.94
C ASP A 42 64.54 50.57 -49.89
N LEU A 43 63.74 50.33 -48.84
CA LEU A 43 62.94 49.12 -48.69
C LEU A 43 61.88 49.01 -49.80
N MET A 44 61.15 50.10 -50.07
CA MET A 44 60.04 50.11 -51.02
C MET A 44 60.48 49.87 -52.48
N SER A 45 61.69 50.31 -52.85
CA SER A 45 62.23 50.12 -54.21
C SER A 45 62.63 48.67 -54.55
N HIS A 46 62.67 47.77 -53.56
CA HIS A 46 63.12 46.38 -53.71
C HIS A 46 62.03 45.33 -53.42
N ILE A 47 60.77 45.76 -53.34
CA ILE A 47 59.63 44.86 -53.12
C ILE A 47 59.18 44.26 -54.46
N GLY A 48 59.29 42.94 -54.59
CA GLY A 48 58.62 42.18 -55.62
C GLY A 48 57.20 41.81 -55.20
N GLU A 49 56.26 41.86 -56.14
CA GLU A 49 54.89 41.37 -55.96
C GLU A 49 54.58 40.31 -57.01
N ARG A 50 54.09 39.15 -56.58
CA ARG A 50 53.57 38.10 -57.47
C ARG A 50 52.13 37.74 -57.11
N PRO A 51 51.24 37.55 -58.10
CA PRO A 51 49.88 37.09 -57.84
C PRO A 51 49.89 35.64 -57.36
N GLN A 52 49.07 35.35 -56.35
CA GLN A 52 48.84 34.00 -55.84
C GLN A 52 47.36 33.90 -55.45
N LYS A 53 46.51 33.75 -56.46
CA LYS A 53 45.05 33.67 -56.29
C LYS A 53 44.64 32.24 -56.01
N TYR A 54 44.05 32.00 -54.84
CA TYR A 54 43.49 30.70 -54.47
C TYR A 54 42.33 30.91 -53.50
N ASN A 55 41.18 30.33 -53.82
CA ASN A 55 39.97 30.38 -52.99
C ASN A 55 39.57 28.95 -52.63
N ASP A 56 39.29 28.72 -51.35
CA ASP A 56 38.91 27.42 -50.83
C ASP A 56 37.95 27.58 -49.64
N PHE A 57 37.22 26.52 -49.35
CA PHE A 57 36.41 26.43 -48.15
C PHE A 57 36.62 25.07 -47.48
N GLU A 58 36.56 25.09 -46.15
CA GLU A 58 36.76 23.91 -45.33
C GLU A 58 35.65 23.85 -44.28
N ILE A 59 35.18 22.64 -43.96
CA ILE A 59 34.20 22.46 -42.89
C ILE A 59 34.86 21.71 -41.76
N VAL A 60 34.99 22.43 -40.65
CA VAL A 60 35.60 21.98 -39.42
C VAL A 60 34.48 21.50 -38.50
N ALA A 61 34.46 20.19 -38.23
CA ALA A 61 33.48 19.58 -37.34
C ALA A 61 34.02 19.43 -35.90
N SER A 62 35.33 19.36 -35.72
CA SER A 62 35.97 19.23 -34.40
C SER A 62 36.59 20.56 -33.99
N GLU A 63 36.44 20.93 -32.72
CA GLU A 63 36.66 22.30 -32.22
C GLU A 63 37.68 22.35 -31.07
N SER A 64 38.51 21.30 -30.96
CA SER A 64 39.63 21.27 -30.02
C SER A 64 40.63 22.38 -30.32
N ILE A 65 41.51 22.70 -29.36
CA ILE A 65 42.56 23.69 -29.61
C ILE A 65 43.47 23.18 -30.74
N ALA A 66 43.71 21.87 -30.82
CA ALA A 66 44.41 21.26 -31.94
C ALA A 66 43.75 21.55 -33.29
N ASP A 67 42.44 21.31 -33.42
CA ASP A 67 41.72 21.51 -34.69
C ASP A 67 41.71 22.99 -35.11
N LYS A 68 41.52 23.90 -34.16
CA LYS A 68 41.53 25.34 -34.41
C LYS A 68 42.90 25.84 -34.84
N THR A 69 43.96 25.38 -34.16
CA THR A 69 45.35 25.69 -34.54
C THR A 69 45.70 25.12 -35.91
N ALA A 70 45.25 23.90 -36.24
CA ALA A 70 45.43 23.30 -37.56
C ALA A 70 44.67 24.06 -38.65
N ALA A 71 43.42 24.46 -38.40
CA ALA A 71 42.62 25.24 -39.35
C ALA A 71 43.27 26.60 -39.70
N LEU A 72 44.06 27.17 -38.81
CA LEU A 72 44.80 28.42 -39.01
C LEU A 72 46.28 28.22 -39.39
N ASN A 73 46.72 26.98 -39.65
CA ASN A 73 48.11 26.61 -39.94
C ASN A 73 49.11 27.15 -38.89
N VAL A 74 48.77 26.98 -37.61
CA VAL A 74 49.60 27.42 -36.48
C VAL A 74 50.57 26.30 -36.09
N GLU A 75 51.84 26.51 -36.41
CA GLU A 75 52.95 25.61 -36.07
C GLU A 75 53.18 25.48 -34.55
N ALA A 76 53.84 24.39 -34.13
CA ALA A 76 54.02 24.04 -32.71
C ALA A 76 54.66 25.16 -31.88
N SER A 77 55.63 25.89 -32.42
CA SER A 77 56.27 26.99 -31.71
C SER A 77 55.30 28.16 -31.47
N LEU A 78 54.62 28.64 -32.52
CA LEU A 78 53.63 29.72 -32.38
C LEU A 78 52.44 29.29 -31.50
N LYS A 79 52.06 28.01 -31.58
CA LYS A 79 51.03 27.41 -30.73
C LYS A 79 51.39 27.49 -29.25
N ALA A 80 52.63 27.17 -28.86
CA ALA A 80 53.07 27.29 -27.48
C ALA A 80 52.87 28.73 -26.93
N SER A 81 53.20 29.72 -27.75
CA SER A 81 53.05 31.14 -27.40
C SER A 81 51.59 31.57 -27.32
N PHE A 82 50.74 31.04 -28.20
CA PHE A 82 49.30 31.24 -28.12
C PHE A 82 48.73 30.63 -26.82
N LEU A 83 49.10 29.39 -26.47
CA LEU A 83 48.66 28.74 -25.23
C LEU A 83 49.07 29.55 -23.99
N GLY A 84 50.28 30.13 -24.00
CA GLY A 84 50.77 31.03 -22.95
C GLY A 84 50.22 32.46 -22.98
N GLY A 85 49.39 32.83 -23.97
CA GLY A 85 48.85 34.20 -24.08
C GLY A 85 49.89 35.26 -24.48
N LEU A 86 51.02 34.86 -25.10
CA LEU A 86 52.04 35.78 -25.62
C LEU A 86 51.66 36.39 -26.97
N VAL A 87 50.72 35.78 -27.68
CA VAL A 87 50.29 36.20 -29.02
C VAL A 87 48.89 36.77 -28.96
N GLU A 88 48.77 38.06 -29.26
CA GLU A 88 47.47 38.69 -29.47
C GLU A 88 46.96 38.36 -30.89
N VAL A 89 45.69 37.95 -30.97
CA VAL A 89 45.06 37.51 -32.21
C VAL A 89 44.02 38.53 -32.69
N GLY A 90 44.03 38.82 -33.99
CA GLY A 90 43.12 39.77 -34.64
C GLY A 90 42.27 39.13 -35.73
N GLY A 91 41.25 39.86 -36.20
CA GLY A 91 40.42 39.44 -37.34
C GLY A 91 39.85 38.02 -37.19
N SER A 92 40.08 37.20 -38.21
CA SER A 92 39.66 35.79 -38.27
C SER A 92 40.29 34.92 -37.17
N ALA A 93 41.50 35.23 -36.71
CA ALA A 93 42.20 34.46 -35.70
C ALA A 93 41.59 34.56 -34.30
N LYS A 94 40.66 35.49 -34.06
CA LYS A 94 39.84 35.52 -32.83
C LYS A 94 39.03 34.22 -32.63
N TYR A 95 38.79 33.46 -33.70
CA TYR A 95 38.25 32.10 -33.64
C TYR A 95 39.04 31.16 -32.70
N LEU A 96 40.35 31.36 -32.55
CA LEU A 96 41.16 30.55 -31.61
C LEU A 96 40.72 30.71 -30.15
N ASN A 97 40.18 31.88 -29.79
CA ASN A 97 39.70 32.17 -28.43
C ASN A 97 38.24 31.78 -28.23
N ASP A 98 37.55 31.40 -29.31
CA ASP A 98 36.17 30.91 -29.20
C ASP A 98 36.17 29.50 -28.61
N SER A 99 35.26 29.21 -27.67
CA SER A 99 35.08 27.89 -27.09
C SER A 99 33.61 27.53 -27.01
N LYS A 100 33.32 26.23 -26.86
CA LYS A 100 31.98 25.80 -26.47
C LYS A 100 31.75 26.16 -25.02
N THR A 101 30.53 26.58 -24.68
CA THR A 101 30.16 26.88 -23.29
C THR A 101 29.49 25.70 -22.60
N SER A 102 29.09 24.68 -23.36
CA SER A 102 28.29 23.52 -22.96
C SER A 102 28.71 22.29 -23.77
N LYS A 103 28.75 21.11 -23.14
CA LYS A 103 28.91 19.83 -23.85
C LYS A 103 27.70 19.51 -24.71
N ASN A 104 26.52 19.96 -24.30
CA ASN A 104 25.26 19.77 -25.01
C ASN A 104 25.10 20.70 -26.24
N GLN A 105 26.12 21.50 -26.59
CA GLN A 105 26.14 22.34 -27.78
C GLN A 105 26.72 21.61 -29.00
N ALA A 106 25.88 21.37 -30.01
CA ALA A 106 26.33 20.94 -31.32
C ALA A 106 26.92 22.15 -32.07
N ARG A 107 28.14 22.00 -32.59
CA ARG A 107 28.87 23.05 -33.31
C ARG A 107 29.44 22.50 -34.62
N VAL A 108 29.31 23.29 -35.68
CA VAL A 108 30.03 23.08 -36.94
C VAL A 108 30.51 24.43 -37.44
N THR A 109 31.75 24.50 -37.90
CA THR A 109 32.36 25.72 -38.38
C THR A 109 32.64 25.63 -39.88
N LEU A 110 32.19 26.62 -40.65
CA LEU A 110 32.57 26.82 -42.04
C LEU A 110 33.73 27.82 -42.09
N LYS A 111 34.85 27.40 -42.66
CA LYS A 111 36.02 28.23 -42.92
C LYS A 111 36.03 28.63 -44.39
N TYR A 112 36.13 29.92 -44.63
CA TYR A 112 36.45 30.52 -45.93
C TYR A 112 37.91 30.94 -45.94
N LYS A 113 38.63 30.65 -47.04
CA LYS A 113 40.02 31.04 -47.22
C LYS A 113 40.24 31.55 -48.63
N ALA A 114 40.72 32.77 -48.76
CA ALA A 114 41.14 33.35 -50.03
C ALA A 114 42.55 33.92 -49.90
N THR A 115 43.42 33.62 -50.87
CA THR A 115 44.75 34.22 -51.01
C THR A 115 44.80 35.02 -52.30
N THR A 116 45.59 36.09 -52.31
CA THR A 116 45.57 37.08 -53.41
C THR A 116 46.95 37.24 -54.04
N LYS A 117 47.98 37.51 -53.21
CA LYS A 117 49.32 37.85 -53.67
C LYS A 117 50.38 37.57 -52.63
N VAL A 118 51.62 37.41 -53.08
CA VAL A 118 52.81 37.42 -52.22
C VAL A 118 53.61 38.67 -52.53
N LYS A 119 53.99 39.40 -51.47
CA LYS A 119 55.01 40.44 -51.55
C LYS A 119 56.28 39.91 -50.90
N GLU A 120 57.44 40.11 -51.54
CA GLU A 120 58.73 39.64 -51.03
C GLU A 120 59.84 40.64 -51.31
N LEU A 121 60.87 40.64 -50.47
CA LEU A 121 62.09 41.42 -50.69
C LEU A 121 63.00 40.67 -51.65
N SER A 122 63.60 41.39 -52.60
CA SER A 122 64.67 40.82 -53.43
C SER A 122 65.85 40.37 -52.55
N MET A 123 66.36 39.15 -52.79
CA MET A 123 67.53 38.62 -52.09
C MET A 123 68.78 39.49 -52.29
N ASP A 124 68.82 40.28 -53.37
CA ASP A 124 69.89 41.23 -53.64
C ASP A 124 70.00 42.33 -52.57
N HIS A 125 68.95 42.58 -51.78
CA HIS A 125 68.91 43.61 -50.75
C HIS A 125 69.35 43.12 -49.35
N LEU A 126 69.56 41.80 -49.17
CA LEU A 126 69.77 41.14 -47.88
C LEU A 126 71.25 40.98 -47.48
N GLY A 127 72.08 41.98 -47.77
CA GLY A 127 73.52 42.00 -47.42
C GLY A 127 73.82 42.89 -46.21
N ARG A 128 74.80 42.49 -45.37
CA ARG A 128 75.25 43.29 -44.21
C ARG A 128 75.72 44.69 -44.61
N ASP A 129 76.35 44.80 -45.78
CA ASP A 129 76.80 46.03 -46.41
C ASP A 129 75.66 46.98 -46.82
N LYS A 130 74.42 46.48 -46.89
CA LYS A 130 73.23 47.22 -47.31
C LYS A 130 72.32 47.63 -46.15
N VAL A 131 72.59 47.16 -44.93
CA VAL A 131 71.84 47.52 -43.72
C VAL A 131 72.17 48.96 -43.30
N LYS A 132 71.16 49.83 -43.19
CA LYS A 132 71.30 51.24 -42.79
C LYS A 132 71.28 51.43 -41.28
N HIS A 133 70.70 50.48 -40.55
CA HIS A 133 70.50 50.55 -39.10
C HIS A 133 71.11 49.34 -38.37
N PRO A 134 72.45 49.17 -38.38
CA PRO A 134 73.11 47.99 -37.82
C PRO A 134 73.02 47.90 -36.29
N TYR A 135 72.75 49.01 -35.59
CA TYR A 135 72.60 49.05 -34.13
C TYR A 135 71.49 48.12 -33.60
N VAL A 136 70.56 47.70 -34.47
CA VAL A 136 69.49 46.75 -34.15
C VAL A 136 70.08 45.40 -33.72
N PHE A 137 71.20 44.98 -34.32
CA PHE A 137 71.87 43.72 -34.00
C PHE A 137 72.42 43.73 -32.56
N ASP A 138 73.08 44.82 -32.17
CA ASP A 138 73.74 44.96 -30.87
C ASP A 138 72.75 45.08 -29.69
N LYS A 139 71.55 45.62 -29.94
CA LYS A 139 70.51 45.76 -28.90
C LYS A 139 69.76 44.45 -28.61
N GLY A 140 69.92 43.41 -29.44
CA GLY A 140 69.27 42.11 -29.25
C GLY A 140 67.74 42.16 -29.21
N LEU A 141 67.13 43.17 -29.85
CA LEU A 141 65.69 43.45 -29.79
C LEU A 141 64.83 42.50 -30.63
N ALA A 142 65.43 41.91 -31.67
CA ALA A 142 64.77 41.02 -32.60
C ALA A 142 65.69 39.88 -32.99
N THR A 143 65.11 38.82 -33.53
CA THR A 143 65.82 37.60 -33.96
C THR A 143 65.69 37.36 -35.45
N HIS A 144 64.62 37.87 -36.07
CA HIS A 144 64.32 37.69 -37.48
C HIS A 144 63.83 39.01 -38.11
N VAL A 145 63.90 39.09 -39.42
CA VAL A 145 63.28 40.13 -40.25
C VAL A 145 62.28 39.52 -41.22
N VAL A 146 61.18 40.22 -41.46
CA VAL A 146 60.14 39.79 -42.40
C VAL A 146 60.60 40.00 -43.84
N THR A 147 60.76 38.92 -44.59
CA THR A 147 61.24 38.96 -45.99
C THR A 147 60.17 38.68 -47.02
N ALA A 148 59.12 37.93 -46.69
CA ALA A 148 57.96 37.76 -47.56
C ALA A 148 56.65 37.66 -46.76
N ILE A 149 55.54 38.07 -47.38
CA ILE A 149 54.19 38.00 -46.82
C ILE A 149 53.21 37.55 -47.90
N LEU A 150 52.42 36.53 -47.57
CA LEU A 150 51.24 36.11 -48.34
C LEU A 150 50.02 36.88 -47.82
N TYR A 151 49.39 37.63 -48.71
CA TYR A 151 48.18 38.40 -48.45
C TYR A 151 46.93 37.65 -48.90
N GLY A 152 45.86 37.79 -48.13
CA GLY A 152 44.55 37.26 -48.43
C GLY A 152 43.55 37.60 -47.32
N ALA A 153 42.50 36.80 -47.17
CA ALA A 153 41.55 36.96 -46.08
C ALA A 153 40.94 35.61 -45.72
N GLN A 154 40.56 35.47 -44.45
CA GLN A 154 39.89 34.28 -43.93
C GLN A 154 38.64 34.69 -43.17
N ALA A 155 37.68 33.77 -43.09
CA ALA A 155 36.52 33.91 -42.23
C ALA A 155 36.07 32.56 -41.68
N PHE A 156 35.56 32.57 -40.45
CA PHE A 156 34.98 31.44 -39.76
C PHE A 156 33.53 31.78 -39.42
N PHE A 157 32.62 30.94 -39.91
CA PHE A 157 31.20 30.96 -39.56
C PHE A 157 30.95 29.81 -38.59
N VAL A 158 30.81 30.14 -37.32
CA VAL A 158 30.60 29.18 -36.24
C VAL A 158 29.10 29.02 -36.02
N PHE A 159 28.56 27.85 -36.35
CA PHE A 159 27.14 27.56 -36.16
C PHE A 159 26.94 26.73 -34.90
N ASP A 160 26.09 27.24 -34.00
CA ASP A 160 25.82 26.68 -32.68
C ASP A 160 24.35 26.36 -32.50
N ARG A 161 24.06 25.18 -31.91
CA ARG A 161 22.72 24.81 -31.44
C ARG A 161 22.77 24.03 -30.15
N GLU A 162 21.89 24.40 -29.23
CA GLU A 162 21.66 23.63 -28.02
C GLU A 162 20.89 22.35 -28.34
N VAL A 163 21.39 21.24 -27.82
CA VAL A 163 20.82 19.91 -27.99
C VAL A 163 20.32 19.42 -26.64
N SER A 164 19.09 18.92 -26.60
CA SER A 164 18.57 18.21 -25.43
C SER A 164 19.33 16.88 -25.24
N GLU A 165 19.62 16.48 -24.00
CA GLU A 165 20.37 15.25 -23.66
C GLU A 165 19.87 13.96 -24.32
N LYS A 166 18.58 13.90 -24.70
CA LYS A 166 17.94 12.72 -25.32
C LYS A 166 18.21 12.58 -26.83
N LYS A 167 18.81 13.57 -27.50
CA LYS A 167 19.05 13.55 -28.94
C LYS A 167 20.51 13.24 -29.24
N ASP A 168 20.75 12.45 -30.27
CA ASP A 168 22.10 12.13 -30.70
C ASP A 168 22.81 13.40 -31.24
N HIS A 169 23.87 13.78 -30.54
CA HIS A 169 24.72 14.91 -30.89
C HIS A 169 25.36 14.71 -32.27
N GLN A 170 25.75 13.47 -32.59
CA GLN A 170 26.40 13.12 -33.85
C GLN A 170 25.43 13.24 -35.01
N ASP A 171 24.17 12.86 -34.84
CA ASP A 171 23.15 13.00 -35.88
C ASP A 171 22.86 14.47 -36.20
N ILE A 172 22.70 15.31 -35.17
CA ILE A 172 22.45 16.75 -35.37
C ILE A 172 23.66 17.41 -36.02
N GLN A 173 24.87 17.09 -35.56
CA GLN A 173 26.10 17.61 -36.12
C GLN A 173 26.33 17.13 -37.56
N GLY A 174 26.00 15.86 -37.86
CA GLY A 174 26.06 15.27 -39.19
C GLY A 174 25.11 15.94 -40.18
N ASN A 175 23.85 16.11 -39.78
CA ASN A 175 22.85 16.84 -40.57
C ASN A 175 23.28 18.29 -40.83
N LEU A 176 23.80 18.97 -39.80
CA LEU A 176 24.31 20.33 -39.93
C LEU A 176 25.51 20.41 -40.88
N LYS A 177 26.44 19.46 -40.80
CA LYS A 177 27.60 19.37 -41.69
C LYS A 177 27.18 19.23 -43.15
N VAL A 178 26.16 18.41 -43.44
CA VAL A 178 25.61 18.24 -44.80
C VAL A 178 24.99 19.54 -45.31
N MET A 179 24.29 20.26 -44.44
CA MET A 179 23.63 21.51 -44.79
C MET A 179 24.63 22.65 -45.03
N ILE A 180 25.61 22.83 -44.15
CA ILE A 180 26.67 23.84 -44.28
C ILE A 180 27.53 23.58 -45.53
N LYS A 181 27.75 22.31 -45.92
CA LYS A 181 28.37 21.95 -47.20
C LYS A 181 27.68 22.53 -48.42
N LYS A 182 26.38 22.85 -48.34
CA LYS A 182 25.62 23.45 -49.44
C LYS A 182 25.83 24.97 -49.53
N ILE A 183 26.25 25.67 -48.46
CA ILE A 183 26.39 27.15 -48.43
C ILE A 183 27.20 27.69 -49.62
N PRO A 184 28.39 27.16 -49.95
CA PRO A 184 29.18 27.66 -51.07
C PRO A 184 28.54 27.44 -52.45
N SER A 185 27.63 26.47 -52.55
CA SER A 185 26.96 26.08 -53.80
C SER A 185 25.62 26.76 -54.01
N ILE A 186 25.14 27.53 -53.03
CA ILE A 186 23.89 28.28 -53.14
C ILE A 186 24.15 29.56 -53.93
N THR A 187 23.39 29.77 -55.01
CA THR A 187 23.28 31.05 -55.73
C THR A 187 21.97 31.73 -55.32
N ILE A 188 22.03 32.94 -54.77
CA ILE A 188 20.84 33.78 -54.55
C ILE A 188 20.58 34.53 -55.86
N GLU A 189 19.75 33.95 -56.72
CA GLU A 189 19.13 34.72 -57.81
C GLU A 189 18.03 35.62 -57.19
N GLY A 190 17.95 36.88 -57.65
CA GLY A 190 17.30 37.99 -56.96
C GLY A 190 15.90 37.74 -56.35
N GLU A 191 15.64 38.47 -55.24
CA GLU A 191 14.39 38.54 -54.45
C GLU A 191 13.51 37.28 -54.52
N GLY A 192 13.99 36.20 -53.91
CA GLY A 192 13.19 35.00 -53.73
C GLY A 192 13.91 33.99 -52.87
N SER A 193 13.34 33.68 -51.70
CA SER A 193 13.83 32.74 -50.70
C SER A 193 14.58 31.53 -51.27
N LEU A 194 15.75 31.28 -50.70
CA LEU A 194 16.52 30.04 -50.79
C LEU A 194 15.57 28.82 -50.82
N LYS A 195 15.60 28.03 -51.90
CA LYS A 195 14.86 26.75 -52.02
C LYS A 195 15.50 25.69 -51.13
N ILE A 196 15.42 25.90 -49.82
CA ILE A 196 15.70 24.90 -48.80
C ILE A 196 14.47 24.00 -48.74
N GLU A 197 14.66 22.68 -48.81
CA GLU A 197 13.58 21.70 -48.62
C GLU A 197 12.85 22.00 -47.30
N ASP A 198 11.51 21.90 -47.24
CA ASP A 198 10.77 22.30 -46.03
C ASP A 198 11.18 21.51 -44.78
N LYS A 199 11.68 20.28 -44.96
CA LYS A 199 12.28 19.47 -43.90
C LYS A 199 13.57 20.09 -43.35
N ASP A 200 14.39 20.69 -44.20
CA ASP A 200 15.67 21.32 -43.84
C ASP A 200 15.45 22.68 -43.14
N LYS A 201 14.39 23.43 -43.47
CA LYS A 201 14.05 24.73 -42.82
C LYS A 201 13.83 24.63 -41.32
N GLU A 202 13.11 23.60 -40.85
CA GLU A 202 12.79 23.43 -39.43
C GLU A 202 14.03 23.14 -38.56
N HIS A 203 15.13 22.72 -39.20
CA HIS A 203 16.43 22.57 -38.56
C HIS A 203 17.20 23.90 -38.52
N VAL A 204 17.19 24.67 -39.61
CA VAL A 204 17.95 25.92 -39.81
C VAL A 204 17.59 27.01 -38.80
N ASP A 205 16.31 27.22 -38.52
CA ASP A 205 15.82 28.32 -37.65
C ASP A 205 16.25 28.17 -36.18
N LYS A 206 16.80 27.01 -35.80
CA LYS A 206 17.20 26.67 -34.44
C LYS A 206 18.71 26.86 -34.19
N PHE A 207 19.46 27.37 -35.17
CA PHE A 207 20.90 27.61 -35.05
C PHE A 207 21.22 29.10 -34.95
N SER A 208 22.23 29.40 -34.13
CA SER A 208 22.87 30.72 -34.09
C SER A 208 24.18 30.68 -34.89
N CYS A 209 24.52 31.78 -35.57
CA CYS A 209 25.79 31.94 -36.26
C CYS A 209 26.63 33.00 -35.55
N ARG A 210 27.94 32.75 -35.43
CA ARG A 210 28.93 33.72 -34.99
C ARG A 210 30.03 33.82 -36.04
N PHE A 211 30.48 35.04 -36.30
CA PHE A 211 31.43 35.31 -37.39
C PHE A 211 32.75 35.86 -36.85
N PHE A 212 33.85 35.25 -37.32
CA PHE A 212 35.21 35.72 -37.08
C PHE A 212 35.92 35.82 -38.42
N GLY A 213 36.13 37.02 -38.95
CA GLY A 213 36.73 37.20 -40.26
C GLY A 213 37.58 38.44 -40.38
N ASP A 214 38.39 38.47 -41.43
CA ASP A 214 39.27 39.60 -41.78
C ASP A 214 38.55 40.69 -42.59
N PHE A 215 37.22 40.61 -42.66
CA PHE A 215 36.38 41.48 -43.49
C PHE A 215 35.66 42.53 -42.62
N SER A 216 35.55 43.74 -43.14
CA SER A 216 34.73 44.80 -42.54
C SER A 216 33.27 44.63 -42.97
N LEU A 217 32.45 44.05 -42.10
CA LEU A 217 31.01 43.86 -42.32
C LEU A 217 30.21 44.99 -41.67
N GLN A 218 29.11 45.43 -42.29
CA GLN A 218 28.17 46.35 -41.65
C GLN A 218 27.39 45.69 -40.51
N LYS A 219 27.01 44.41 -40.69
CA LYS A 219 26.36 43.59 -39.68
C LYS A 219 26.93 42.17 -39.75
N PRO A 220 27.41 41.59 -38.63
CA PRO A 220 27.83 40.20 -38.61
C PRO A 220 26.62 39.26 -38.72
N PRO A 221 26.76 38.08 -39.37
CA PRO A 221 25.68 37.14 -39.51
C PRO A 221 25.31 36.51 -38.18
N THR A 222 24.01 36.43 -37.90
CA THR A 222 23.45 35.82 -36.69
C THR A 222 22.58 34.61 -36.99
N THR A 223 22.01 34.55 -38.19
CA THR A 223 21.22 33.43 -38.69
C THR A 223 21.96 32.68 -39.79
N PHE A 224 21.45 31.51 -40.17
CA PHE A 224 21.98 30.78 -41.33
C PHE A 224 21.80 31.56 -42.63
N GLN A 225 20.68 32.25 -42.80
CA GLN A 225 20.41 33.06 -43.98
C GLN A 225 21.41 34.22 -44.08
N ASP A 226 21.63 34.95 -42.97
CA ASP A 226 22.65 36.01 -42.91
C ASP A 226 24.02 35.45 -43.30
N ALA A 227 24.34 34.24 -42.85
CA ALA A 227 25.62 33.61 -43.14
C ALA A 227 25.80 33.29 -44.64
N VAL A 228 24.75 32.86 -45.34
CA VAL A 228 24.81 32.64 -46.79
C VAL A 228 25.05 33.97 -47.53
N GLU A 229 24.31 35.01 -47.17
CA GLU A 229 24.44 36.34 -47.79
C GLU A 229 25.85 36.92 -47.57
N VAL A 230 26.34 36.86 -46.34
CA VAL A 230 27.70 37.29 -46.01
C VAL A 230 28.73 36.46 -46.77
N TYR A 231 28.59 35.13 -46.83
CA TYR A 231 29.50 34.25 -47.55
C TYR A 231 29.61 34.62 -49.05
N GLN A 232 28.48 34.87 -49.70
CA GLN A 232 28.44 35.28 -51.11
C GLN A 232 29.07 36.66 -51.35
N SER A 233 29.02 37.56 -50.36
CA SER A 233 29.63 38.89 -50.45
C SER A 233 31.16 38.89 -50.25
N LEU A 234 31.75 37.86 -49.61
CA LEU A 234 33.17 37.84 -49.25
C LEU A 234 34.14 38.05 -50.42
N PRO A 235 33.97 37.41 -51.60
CA PRO A 235 34.85 37.65 -52.74
C PRO A 235 34.85 39.11 -53.22
N THR A 236 33.68 39.76 -53.18
CA THR A 236 33.52 41.18 -53.53
C THR A 236 34.17 42.08 -52.49
N LEU A 237 33.99 41.78 -51.20
CA LEU A 237 34.60 42.53 -50.10
C LEU A 237 36.13 42.44 -50.08
N LEU A 238 36.72 41.36 -50.60
CA LEU A 238 38.18 41.23 -50.75
C LEU A 238 38.75 42.19 -51.81
N GLY A 239 37.92 42.60 -52.78
CA GLY A 239 38.29 43.43 -53.93
C GLY A 239 38.91 42.62 -55.07
N ALA A 240 38.73 43.07 -56.32
CA ALA A 240 39.16 42.36 -57.53
C ALA A 240 40.69 42.07 -57.57
N ASN A 241 41.48 42.91 -56.91
CA ASN A 241 42.93 42.82 -56.78
C ASN A 241 43.42 42.55 -55.35
N GLY A 242 42.53 42.22 -54.41
CA GLY A 242 42.90 42.02 -53.00
C GLY A 242 43.25 43.31 -52.27
N GLU A 243 42.54 44.40 -52.55
CA GLU A 243 42.77 45.72 -51.93
C GLU A 243 42.58 45.68 -50.42
N ASN A 244 41.64 44.86 -49.96
CA ASN A 244 41.34 44.66 -48.53
C ASN A 244 42.03 43.41 -47.96
N ALA A 245 43.02 42.84 -48.66
CA ALA A 245 43.71 41.64 -48.20
C ALA A 245 44.64 41.96 -47.01
N VAL A 246 44.61 41.12 -46.00
CA VAL A 246 45.47 41.18 -44.81
C VAL A 246 46.60 40.14 -44.88
N PRO A 247 47.70 40.32 -44.12
CA PRO A 247 48.72 39.30 -43.98
C PRO A 247 48.14 37.99 -43.44
N MET A 248 48.40 36.87 -44.12
CA MET A 248 47.98 35.53 -43.69
C MET A 248 49.16 34.67 -43.23
N LYS A 249 50.24 34.65 -44.01
CA LYS A 249 51.45 33.85 -43.76
C LYS A 249 52.68 34.71 -44.03
N VAL A 250 53.71 34.53 -43.22
CA VAL A 250 54.91 35.36 -43.22
C VAL A 250 56.16 34.48 -43.25
N TRP A 251 57.14 34.88 -44.05
CA TRP A 251 58.47 34.29 -44.07
C TRP A 251 59.45 35.21 -43.35
N LEU A 252 60.20 34.62 -42.43
CA LEU A 252 61.11 35.29 -41.52
C LEU A 252 62.53 34.81 -41.79
N LEU A 253 63.45 35.73 -42.08
CA LEU A 253 64.87 35.44 -42.22
C LEU A 253 65.57 35.68 -40.87
N PRO A 254 66.36 34.72 -40.35
CA PRO A 254 67.14 34.92 -39.14
C PRO A 254 68.13 36.08 -39.30
N LEU A 255 68.17 37.02 -38.35
CA LEU A 255 69.12 38.14 -38.39
C LEU A 255 70.57 37.68 -38.32
N THR A 256 70.82 36.49 -37.76
CA THR A 256 72.14 35.87 -37.71
C THR A 256 72.71 35.51 -39.09
N SER A 257 71.87 35.42 -40.13
CA SER A 257 72.37 35.28 -41.51
C SER A 257 72.90 36.59 -42.08
N LEU A 258 72.57 37.73 -41.45
CA LEU A 258 73.05 39.07 -41.82
C LEU A 258 74.22 39.52 -40.93
N ASP A 259 74.12 39.28 -39.62
CA ASP A 259 75.18 39.61 -38.65
C ASP A 259 75.22 38.58 -37.51
N SER A 260 76.38 37.97 -37.27
CA SER A 260 76.57 36.96 -36.22
C SER A 260 76.32 37.46 -34.79
N ASN A 261 76.37 38.78 -34.55
CA ASN A 261 76.10 39.38 -33.25
C ASN A 261 74.60 39.53 -32.95
N ALA A 262 73.72 39.33 -33.93
CA ALA A 262 72.28 39.45 -33.74
C ALA A 262 71.76 38.44 -32.70
N ALA A 263 70.68 38.81 -31.99
CA ALA A 263 70.02 37.87 -31.10
C ALA A 263 69.49 36.67 -31.88
N LYS A 264 69.62 35.48 -31.29
CA LYS A 264 69.23 34.21 -31.91
C LYS A 264 68.15 33.48 -31.13
N LEU A 265 67.39 32.67 -31.82
CA LEU A 265 66.56 31.63 -31.22
C LEU A 265 67.50 30.48 -30.80
N VAL A 266 67.71 30.30 -29.50
CA VAL A 266 68.67 29.33 -28.96
C VAL A 266 68.07 27.93 -28.87
N ARG A 267 66.79 27.82 -28.51
CA ARG A 267 66.08 26.54 -28.34
C ARG A 267 64.68 26.60 -28.94
N GLN A 268 64.27 25.52 -29.59
CA GLN A 268 62.86 25.25 -29.91
C GLN A 268 62.21 24.53 -28.73
N ILE A 269 60.89 24.66 -28.58
CA ILE A 269 60.14 23.88 -27.61
C ILE A 269 59.69 22.58 -28.28
N SER A 270 59.91 21.46 -27.61
CA SER A 270 59.49 20.13 -28.02
C SER A 270 57.99 20.10 -28.28
N ILE A 271 57.61 19.55 -29.44
CA ILE A 271 56.21 19.33 -29.83
C ILE A 271 55.46 18.57 -28.73
N ARG A 272 56.12 17.62 -28.05
CA ARG A 272 55.53 16.87 -26.94
C ARG A 272 55.11 17.78 -25.79
N LEU A 273 55.98 18.71 -25.36
CA LEU A 273 55.64 19.61 -24.25
C LEU A 273 54.57 20.63 -24.63
N VAL A 274 54.51 21.03 -25.91
CA VAL A 274 53.42 21.86 -26.44
C VAL A 274 52.10 21.10 -26.40
N GLN A 275 52.08 19.83 -26.80
CA GLN A 275 50.90 18.97 -26.72
C GLN A 275 50.47 18.71 -25.28
N GLU A 276 51.40 18.42 -24.37
CA GLU A 276 51.10 18.26 -22.95
C GLU A 276 50.52 19.56 -22.36
N SER A 277 51.08 20.72 -22.69
CA SER A 277 50.55 22.04 -22.27
C SER A 277 49.18 22.35 -22.86
N GLN A 278 48.92 21.94 -24.10
CA GLN A 278 47.61 22.04 -24.73
C GLN A 278 46.59 21.18 -23.95
N SER A 279 46.93 19.93 -23.65
CA SER A 279 46.06 19.03 -22.89
C SER A 279 45.69 19.63 -21.53
N VAL A 280 46.60 20.38 -20.87
CA VAL A 280 46.27 21.10 -19.63
C VAL A 280 45.09 22.04 -19.82
N LEU A 281 45.14 22.90 -20.84
CA LEU A 281 44.11 23.89 -21.09
C LEU A 281 42.80 23.26 -21.58
N GLU A 282 42.90 22.16 -22.34
CA GLU A 282 41.73 21.40 -22.80
C GLU A 282 41.02 20.68 -21.65
N ASP A 283 41.76 20.06 -20.73
CA ASP A 283 41.19 19.41 -19.55
C ASP A 283 40.40 20.42 -18.69
N VAL A 284 40.97 21.62 -18.46
CA VAL A 284 40.27 22.68 -17.70
C VAL A 284 39.07 23.22 -18.47
N GLY A 285 39.18 23.39 -19.78
CA GLY A 285 38.06 23.82 -20.62
C GLY A 285 36.91 22.82 -20.63
N GLU A 286 37.21 21.52 -20.63
CA GLU A 286 36.20 20.46 -20.51
C GLU A 286 35.45 20.56 -19.17
N VAL A 287 36.20 20.70 -18.08
CA VAL A 287 35.64 20.84 -16.74
C VAL A 287 34.78 22.09 -16.61
N GLU A 288 35.20 23.22 -17.19
CA GLU A 288 34.41 24.46 -17.22
C GLU A 288 33.06 24.27 -17.94
N MET A 289 33.05 23.58 -19.08
CA MET A 289 31.80 23.25 -19.80
C MET A 289 30.87 22.38 -18.95
N ARG A 290 31.41 21.34 -18.29
CA ARG A 290 30.61 20.48 -17.39
C ARG A 290 30.03 21.28 -16.23
N CYS A 291 30.79 22.19 -15.63
CA CYS A 291 30.30 23.08 -14.58
C CYS A 291 29.14 23.95 -15.07
N ASN A 292 29.26 24.52 -16.27
CA ASN A 292 28.19 25.34 -16.86
C ASN A 292 26.92 24.51 -17.10
N ASP A 293 27.06 23.28 -17.60
CA ASP A 293 25.92 22.37 -17.82
C ASP A 293 25.26 21.99 -16.49
N ALA A 294 26.04 21.61 -15.49
CA ALA A 294 25.53 21.28 -14.15
C ALA A 294 24.80 22.47 -13.50
N LEU A 295 25.34 23.70 -13.61
CA LEU A 295 24.72 24.92 -13.10
C LEU A 295 23.42 25.31 -13.82
N ARG A 296 23.22 24.84 -15.05
CA ARG A 296 21.97 25.07 -15.81
C ARG A 296 20.84 24.11 -15.41
N THR A 297 21.13 23.05 -14.66
CA THR A 297 20.11 22.09 -14.22
C THR A 297 19.12 22.72 -13.23
N THR A 298 17.85 22.31 -13.31
CA THR A 298 16.80 22.77 -12.39
C THR A 298 17.17 22.50 -10.93
N THR A 299 17.74 21.33 -10.64
CA THR A 299 18.19 20.95 -9.30
C THR A 299 19.25 21.91 -8.75
N ALA A 300 20.30 22.23 -9.54
CA ALA A 300 21.34 23.16 -9.08
C ALA A 300 20.81 24.59 -8.88
N GLN A 301 19.80 25.01 -9.66
CA GLN A 301 19.12 26.29 -9.48
C GLN A 301 18.25 26.32 -8.22
N GLN A 302 17.62 25.20 -7.88
CA GLN A 302 16.75 25.06 -6.71
C GLN A 302 17.51 24.86 -5.39
N PHE A 303 18.72 24.30 -5.43
CA PHE A 303 19.57 24.04 -4.28
C PHE A 303 20.89 24.85 -4.36
N PRO A 304 20.92 26.09 -3.86
CA PRO A 304 22.09 26.97 -3.95
C PRO A 304 23.37 26.40 -3.32
N GLN A 305 23.26 25.49 -2.35
CA GLN A 305 24.40 24.84 -1.69
C GLN A 305 25.29 24.12 -2.72
N ILE A 306 24.66 23.41 -3.66
CA ILE A 306 25.35 22.66 -4.72
C ILE A 306 25.83 23.60 -5.80
N GLY A 307 24.96 24.54 -6.22
CA GLY A 307 25.32 25.55 -7.21
C GLY A 307 26.54 26.37 -6.80
N ASN A 308 26.63 26.76 -5.53
CA ASN A 308 27.77 27.48 -4.99
C ASN A 308 29.06 26.64 -5.01
N LYS A 309 29.00 25.35 -4.63
CA LYS A 309 30.17 24.44 -4.73
C LYS A 309 30.71 24.34 -6.16
N ILE A 310 29.83 24.14 -7.14
CA ILE A 310 30.20 24.05 -8.56
C ILE A 310 30.76 25.39 -9.06
N LYS A 311 30.18 26.51 -8.63
CA LYS A 311 30.67 27.84 -8.98
C LYS A 311 32.08 28.09 -8.42
N THR A 312 32.32 27.81 -7.14
CA THR A 312 33.64 27.95 -6.51
C THR A 312 34.68 27.07 -7.20
N PHE A 313 34.34 25.81 -7.49
CA PHE A 313 35.22 24.91 -8.22
C PHE A 313 35.59 25.42 -9.62
N ARG A 314 34.60 25.95 -10.34
CA ARG A 314 34.83 26.57 -11.65
C ARG A 314 35.76 27.78 -11.53
N GLU A 315 35.53 28.67 -10.57
CA GLU A 315 36.35 29.86 -10.34
C GLU A 315 37.82 29.49 -10.06
N MET A 316 38.07 28.53 -9.16
CA MET A 316 39.42 28.02 -8.88
C MET A 316 40.07 27.37 -10.11
N SER A 317 39.31 26.61 -10.90
CA SER A 317 39.81 26.02 -12.15
C SER A 317 40.20 27.10 -13.18
N CYS A 318 39.42 28.18 -13.28
CA CYS A 318 39.75 29.33 -14.12
C CYS A 318 41.00 30.08 -13.61
N GLU A 319 41.16 30.22 -12.30
CA GLU A 319 42.34 30.84 -11.69
C GLU A 319 43.61 30.03 -11.98
N PHE A 320 43.56 28.70 -11.79
CA PHE A 320 44.65 27.79 -12.15
C PHE A 320 45.03 27.91 -13.63
N LYS A 321 44.04 27.95 -14.53
CA LYS A 321 44.26 28.16 -15.97
C LYS A 321 45.06 29.43 -16.23
N LEU A 322 44.66 30.56 -15.63
CA LEU A 322 45.33 31.84 -15.79
C LEU A 322 46.75 31.82 -15.23
N GLU A 323 46.98 31.21 -14.07
CA GLU A 323 48.32 31.06 -13.49
C GLU A 323 49.23 30.20 -14.36
N PHE A 324 48.71 29.08 -14.88
CA PHE A 324 49.43 28.22 -15.80
C PHE A 324 49.82 28.97 -17.08
N GLN A 325 48.90 29.71 -17.70
CA GLN A 325 49.19 30.53 -18.88
C GLN A 325 50.24 31.61 -18.61
N ARG A 326 50.15 32.33 -17.47
CA ARG A 326 51.16 33.32 -17.06
C ARG A 326 52.54 32.67 -16.86
N THR A 327 52.58 31.47 -16.31
CA THR A 327 53.82 30.72 -16.11
C THR A 327 54.44 30.33 -17.46
N LEU A 328 53.64 29.83 -18.42
CA LEU A 328 54.09 29.59 -19.79
C LEU A 328 54.62 30.87 -20.44
N ALA A 329 53.89 31.98 -20.33
CA ALA A 329 54.27 33.28 -20.88
C ALA A 329 55.66 33.74 -20.37
N LYS A 330 55.96 33.48 -19.10
CA LYS A 330 57.25 33.82 -18.48
C LYS A 330 58.37 32.88 -18.91
N LYS A 331 58.11 31.57 -19.00
CA LYS A 331 59.10 30.53 -19.24
C LYS A 331 59.51 30.39 -20.71
N LEU A 332 58.54 30.47 -21.63
CA LEU A 332 58.77 30.27 -23.07
C LEU A 332 59.86 31.19 -23.63
N PRO A 333 59.84 32.52 -23.39
CA PRO A 333 60.89 33.41 -23.91
C PRO A 333 62.27 33.13 -23.30
N SER A 334 62.32 32.74 -22.02
CA SER A 334 63.57 32.42 -21.33
C SER A 334 64.24 31.18 -21.90
N ILE A 335 63.46 30.11 -22.13
CA ILE A 335 63.95 28.86 -22.73
C ILE A 335 64.43 29.12 -24.17
N ARG A 336 63.62 29.79 -24.98
CA ARG A 336 63.94 30.14 -26.37
C ARG A 336 65.15 31.06 -26.49
N GLY A 337 65.33 31.97 -25.54
CA GLY A 337 66.48 32.88 -25.46
C GLY A 337 67.75 32.26 -24.87
N GLY A 338 67.70 31.01 -24.39
CA GLY A 338 68.84 30.30 -23.84
C GLY A 338 69.05 30.44 -22.33
N GLY A 339 68.22 31.24 -21.64
CA GLY A 339 68.34 31.53 -20.20
C GLY A 339 67.85 30.40 -19.29
N GLU A 340 66.98 29.53 -19.79
CA GLU A 340 66.52 28.32 -19.08
C GLU A 340 66.58 27.09 -19.99
N GLU A 341 66.63 25.91 -19.36
CA GLU A 341 66.47 24.64 -20.06
C GLU A 341 65.00 24.24 -20.16
N GLU A 342 64.69 23.43 -21.17
CA GLU A 342 63.35 22.89 -21.40
C GLU A 342 62.85 22.03 -20.23
N ALA A 343 63.76 21.45 -19.44
CA ALA A 343 63.44 20.72 -18.21
C ALA A 343 62.59 21.54 -17.23
N GLY A 344 62.75 22.87 -17.18
CA GLY A 344 61.93 23.74 -16.32
C GLY A 344 60.45 23.76 -16.72
N LEU A 345 60.12 23.58 -18.00
CA LEU A 345 58.74 23.42 -18.46
C LEU A 345 58.20 22.03 -18.14
N ALA A 346 59.02 20.98 -18.30
CA ALA A 346 58.66 19.62 -17.94
C ALA A 346 58.37 19.47 -16.43
N GLU A 347 59.10 20.19 -15.58
CA GLU A 347 58.83 20.22 -14.13
C GLU A 347 57.47 20.85 -13.79
N ILE A 348 57.06 21.91 -14.47
CA ILE A 348 55.73 22.53 -14.26
C ILE A 348 54.62 21.54 -14.60
N LEU A 349 54.75 20.85 -15.74
CA LEU A 349 53.80 19.81 -16.14
C LEU A 349 53.81 18.65 -15.12
N LYS A 350 54.98 18.21 -14.64
CA LYS A 350 55.07 17.18 -13.60
C LYS A 350 54.39 17.61 -12.30
N LYS A 351 54.60 18.85 -11.85
CA LYS A 351 53.94 19.42 -10.66
C LYS A 351 52.42 19.41 -10.79
N ARG A 352 51.88 19.73 -11.98
CA ARG A 352 50.44 19.59 -12.26
C ARG A 352 49.96 18.17 -12.03
N HIS A 353 50.67 17.15 -12.55
CA HIS A 353 50.25 15.76 -12.41
C HIS A 353 50.17 15.30 -10.94
N SER A 354 51.00 15.85 -10.06
CA SER A 354 50.96 15.59 -8.62
C SER A 354 50.07 16.54 -7.81
N SER A 355 49.50 17.57 -8.44
CA SER A 355 48.65 18.57 -7.78
C SER A 355 47.19 18.10 -7.71
N PRO A 356 46.34 18.73 -6.87
CA PRO A 356 44.89 18.49 -6.91
C PRO A 356 44.25 18.89 -8.26
N PHE A 357 44.88 19.77 -9.05
CA PHE A 357 44.43 20.15 -10.41
C PHE A 357 44.77 19.14 -11.52
N ASN A 358 45.14 17.91 -11.17
CA ASN A 358 45.34 16.87 -12.17
C ASN A 358 44.02 16.44 -12.82
N ARG A 359 44.08 15.95 -14.06
CA ARG A 359 42.90 15.59 -14.86
C ARG A 359 41.98 14.60 -14.15
N LYS A 360 42.54 13.60 -13.47
CA LYS A 360 41.79 12.53 -12.82
C LYS A 360 40.92 13.12 -11.71
N ASN A 361 41.52 13.82 -10.75
CA ASN A 361 40.80 14.38 -9.60
C ASN A 361 39.74 15.41 -10.02
N LEU A 362 40.04 16.27 -10.99
CA LEU A 362 39.06 17.24 -11.51
C LEU A 362 37.82 16.56 -12.11
N ASN A 363 38.02 15.48 -12.88
CA ASN A 363 36.91 14.74 -13.47
C ASN A 363 36.16 13.91 -12.42
N GLU A 364 36.86 13.24 -11.51
CA GLU A 364 36.23 12.46 -10.42
C GLU A 364 35.34 13.34 -9.53
N TRP A 365 35.78 14.57 -9.21
CA TRP A 365 34.95 15.51 -8.47
C TRP A 365 33.70 15.94 -9.25
N MET A 366 33.85 16.22 -10.55
CA MET A 366 32.70 16.54 -11.40
C MET A 366 31.72 15.38 -11.55
N ASP A 367 32.21 14.15 -11.73
CA ASP A 367 31.39 12.94 -11.78
C ASP A 367 30.59 12.77 -10.48
N CYS A 368 31.22 13.06 -9.34
CA CYS A 368 30.58 13.07 -8.03
C CYS A 368 29.43 14.11 -7.96
N ARG A 369 29.70 15.37 -8.35
CA ARG A 369 28.66 16.42 -8.32
C ARG A 369 27.50 16.14 -9.27
N GLU A 370 27.78 15.64 -10.47
CA GLU A 370 26.74 15.25 -11.43
C GLU A 370 25.86 14.10 -10.87
N ARG A 371 26.48 13.12 -10.19
CA ARG A 371 25.75 12.05 -9.51
C ARG A 371 24.87 12.58 -8.38
N GLU A 372 25.37 13.50 -7.57
CA GLU A 372 24.59 14.13 -6.50
C GLU A 372 23.35 14.85 -7.06
N ILE A 373 23.52 15.65 -8.12
CA ILE A 373 22.41 16.32 -8.81
C ILE A 373 21.36 15.32 -9.27
N TYR A 374 21.78 14.20 -9.86
CA TYR A 374 20.88 13.15 -10.33
C TYR A 374 20.16 12.42 -9.18
N THR A 375 20.87 12.12 -8.09
CA THR A 375 20.28 11.53 -6.89
C THR A 375 19.20 12.45 -6.32
N LEU A 376 19.46 13.75 -6.22
CA LEU A 376 18.48 14.72 -5.73
C LEU A 376 17.29 14.86 -6.67
N LEU A 377 17.52 14.88 -7.99
CA LEU A 377 16.43 14.89 -8.96
C LEU A 377 15.50 13.68 -8.76
N THR A 378 16.06 12.51 -8.45
CA THR A 378 15.27 11.30 -8.13
C THR A 378 14.38 11.49 -6.90
N PHE A 379 14.91 12.11 -5.84
CA PHE A 379 14.14 12.44 -4.64
C PHE A 379 13.07 13.50 -4.90
N ILE A 380 13.38 14.54 -5.66
CA ILE A 380 12.44 15.60 -6.05
C ILE A 380 11.27 15.00 -6.83
N ASN A 381 11.54 14.12 -7.81
CA ASN A 381 10.51 13.44 -8.58
C ASN A 381 9.66 12.50 -7.72
N MET A 382 10.20 11.99 -6.60
CA MET A 382 9.40 11.22 -5.63
C MET A 382 8.48 12.11 -4.79
N MET A 383 8.78 13.41 -4.68
CA MET A 383 8.08 14.40 -3.85
C MET A 383 7.51 15.55 -4.71
N GLU A 384 7.01 15.24 -5.91
CA GLU A 384 6.54 16.23 -6.92
C GLU A 384 5.49 17.21 -6.39
N ASN A 385 4.67 16.79 -5.42
CA ASN A 385 3.60 17.60 -4.83
C ASN A 385 4.08 18.56 -3.73
N THR A 386 5.39 18.80 -3.60
CA THR A 386 5.97 19.61 -2.53
C THR A 386 6.68 20.84 -3.06
N LYS A 387 6.64 21.93 -2.29
CA LYS A 387 7.27 23.19 -2.70
C LYS A 387 8.75 23.19 -2.30
N ILE A 388 9.64 23.27 -3.28
CA ILE A 388 11.08 23.41 -3.03
C ILE A 388 11.39 24.85 -2.65
N VAL A 389 12.19 25.03 -1.60
CA VAL A 389 12.59 26.31 -1.07
C VAL A 389 14.11 26.43 -1.07
N SER A 390 14.62 27.52 -1.62
CA SER A 390 16.06 27.72 -1.85
C SER A 390 16.77 28.50 -0.74
N SER A 391 16.04 29.12 0.20
CA SER A 391 16.61 29.91 1.28
C SER A 391 15.91 29.69 2.63
N GLN A 392 16.67 29.84 3.73
CA GLN A 392 16.13 29.75 5.09
C GLN A 392 15.06 30.81 5.35
N THR A 393 15.20 32.00 4.77
CA THR A 393 14.24 33.09 4.86
C THR A 393 12.91 32.73 4.21
N ASP A 394 12.95 32.10 3.03
CA ASP A 394 11.74 31.67 2.35
C ASP A 394 11.09 30.49 3.07
N MET A 395 11.88 29.62 3.70
CA MET A 395 11.36 28.53 4.52
C MET A 395 10.59 29.10 5.72
N TYR A 396 11.13 30.11 6.39
CA TYR A 396 10.46 30.81 7.50
C TYR A 396 9.17 31.53 7.07
N LYS A 397 9.16 32.17 5.90
CA LYS A 397 7.94 32.80 5.35
C LYS A 397 6.86 31.77 5.05
N GLU A 398 7.23 30.65 4.45
CA GLU A 398 6.28 29.58 4.12
C GLU A 398 5.77 28.88 5.38
N SER A 399 6.61 28.66 6.40
CA SER A 399 6.19 28.04 7.66
C SER A 399 5.21 28.91 8.45
N LEU A 400 5.33 30.25 8.39
CA LEU A 400 4.38 31.19 9.01
C LEU A 400 3.02 31.25 8.31
N SER A 401 2.94 30.81 7.06
CA SER A 401 1.73 30.95 6.23
C SER A 401 0.71 29.83 6.40
N ALA A 402 1.02 28.83 7.21
CA ALA A 402 0.16 27.69 7.54
C ALA A 402 0.29 27.37 9.03
N LYS A 403 -0.71 26.66 9.59
CA LYS A 403 -0.65 26.24 10.99
C LYS A 403 0.51 25.27 11.20
N HIS A 404 0.64 24.29 10.31
CA HIS A 404 1.74 23.34 10.33
C HIS A 404 2.54 23.42 9.01
N ALA A 405 3.85 23.32 9.10
CA ALA A 405 4.71 23.10 7.95
C ALA A 405 5.60 21.87 8.19
N VAL A 406 5.53 20.91 7.28
CA VAL A 406 6.35 19.70 7.30
C VAL A 406 7.38 19.84 6.21
N CYS A 407 8.65 19.82 6.60
CA CYS A 407 9.77 20.12 5.71
C CYS A 407 10.67 18.89 5.56
N PHE A 408 10.84 18.38 4.34
CA PHE A 408 11.90 17.44 4.04
C PHE A 408 13.22 18.19 3.88
N VAL A 409 14.17 17.94 4.79
CA VAL A 409 15.44 18.65 4.86
C VAL A 409 16.56 17.74 4.40
N PHE A 410 17.25 18.11 3.32
CA PHE A 410 18.52 17.48 2.96
C PHE A 410 19.64 18.07 3.81
N THR A 411 20.19 17.25 4.71
CA THR A 411 21.12 17.71 5.75
C THR A 411 22.58 17.73 5.35
N SER A 412 22.93 17.11 4.21
CA SER A 412 24.34 16.96 3.78
C SER A 412 24.76 17.83 2.59
N LEU A 413 23.85 18.62 2.00
CA LEU A 413 24.15 19.33 0.74
C LEU A 413 25.19 20.45 0.91
N GLY A 414 25.14 21.17 2.03
CA GLY A 414 26.06 22.26 2.31
C GLY A 414 27.18 21.89 3.28
N SER A 415 27.47 20.60 3.47
CA SER A 415 28.66 20.20 4.24
C SER A 415 29.93 20.69 3.54
N ASP A 416 30.95 21.03 4.32
CA ASP A 416 32.26 21.44 3.81
C ASP A 416 32.84 20.37 2.86
N GLU A 417 33.50 20.83 1.80
CA GLU A 417 34.06 19.97 0.77
C GLU A 417 35.60 19.98 0.89
N PRO A 418 36.22 18.92 1.43
CA PRO A 418 37.66 18.88 1.67
C PRO A 418 38.49 19.10 0.40
N TYR A 419 38.01 18.55 -0.72
CA TYR A 419 38.66 18.72 -2.02
C TYR A 419 38.70 20.18 -2.50
N LEU A 420 37.65 20.98 -2.26
CA LEU A 420 37.69 22.41 -2.60
C LEU A 420 38.71 23.16 -1.74
N SER A 421 38.86 22.75 -0.48
CA SER A 421 39.89 23.30 0.42
C SER A 421 41.29 22.97 -0.09
N ALA A 422 41.52 21.73 -0.55
CA ALA A 422 42.80 21.34 -1.16
C ALA A 422 43.14 22.14 -2.43
N LEU A 423 42.15 22.44 -3.29
CA LEU A 423 42.35 23.30 -4.45
C LEU A 423 42.70 24.73 -4.05
N SER A 424 42.02 25.28 -3.04
CA SER A 424 42.28 26.63 -2.52
C SER A 424 43.68 26.75 -1.94
N ASN A 425 44.09 25.79 -1.08
CA ASN A 425 45.42 25.80 -0.46
C ASN A 425 46.55 25.74 -1.49
N TYR A 426 46.37 24.95 -2.55
CA TYR A 426 47.32 24.88 -3.65
C TYR A 426 47.47 26.22 -4.39
N LEU A 427 46.36 26.93 -4.65
CA LEU A 427 46.39 28.25 -5.30
C LEU A 427 47.02 29.32 -4.39
N GLU A 428 46.72 29.29 -3.09
CA GLU A 428 47.29 30.21 -2.10
C GLU A 428 48.76 29.90 -1.77
N ARG A 429 49.28 28.74 -2.21
CA ARG A 429 50.63 28.23 -1.95
C ARG A 429 50.93 28.09 -0.45
N THR A 430 49.91 27.71 0.31
CA THR A 430 49.98 27.47 1.76
C THR A 430 50.29 26.00 2.08
N ASP A 431 50.47 25.15 1.06
CA ASP A 431 50.75 23.72 1.20
C ASP A 431 52.13 23.39 1.81
N ASP A 432 52.12 22.44 2.74
CA ASP A 432 53.31 21.74 3.23
C ASP A 432 53.70 20.64 2.22
N PRO A 433 54.95 20.59 1.70
CA PRO A 433 55.37 19.64 0.66
C PRO A 433 55.27 18.13 1.00
N GLN A 434 54.77 17.76 2.18
CA GLN A 434 54.54 16.37 2.59
C GLN A 434 53.12 15.85 2.40
N ASP A 435 52.13 16.69 2.09
CA ASP A 435 50.75 16.20 1.91
C ASP A 435 50.57 15.54 0.54
N THR A 436 50.66 14.22 0.50
CA THR A 436 50.17 13.44 -0.65
C THR A 436 48.66 13.65 -0.78
N HIS A 437 48.24 14.52 -1.68
CA HIS A 437 46.82 14.77 -2.02
C HIS A 437 46.16 13.57 -2.75
N THR A 438 46.21 12.39 -2.14
CA THR A 438 45.34 11.25 -2.45
C THR A 438 44.09 11.35 -1.59
N GLN A 439 43.35 12.44 -1.72
CA GLN A 439 42.00 12.52 -1.16
C GLN A 439 41.07 11.74 -2.08
N ASP A 440 40.45 10.69 -1.53
CA ASP A 440 39.49 9.86 -2.25
C ASP A 440 38.15 10.61 -2.28
N VAL A 441 38.00 11.46 -3.29
CA VAL A 441 36.86 12.37 -3.47
C VAL A 441 35.51 11.63 -3.42
N GLU A 442 35.47 10.35 -3.82
CA GLU A 442 34.25 9.54 -3.87
C GLU A 442 33.86 8.98 -2.49
N LYS A 443 34.82 8.58 -1.65
CA LYS A 443 34.52 8.01 -0.32
C LYS A 443 34.00 9.02 0.70
N GLU A 444 34.24 10.30 0.48
CA GLU A 444 33.81 11.38 1.37
C GLU A 444 32.34 11.78 1.16
N GLN A 445 31.66 11.21 0.15
CA GLN A 445 30.32 11.63 -0.26
C GLN A 445 29.20 10.90 0.46
N TRP A 446 28.21 11.66 0.95
CA TRP A 446 27.08 11.11 1.70
C TRP A 446 26.24 10.11 0.89
N TYR A 447 26.11 10.32 -0.43
CA TYR A 447 25.34 9.45 -1.32
C TYR A 447 26.11 8.19 -1.76
N ALA A 448 27.40 8.08 -1.45
CA ALA A 448 28.16 6.84 -1.65
C ALA A 448 27.86 5.79 -0.56
N LEU A 449 27.33 6.22 0.59
CA LEU A 449 26.96 5.36 1.70
C LEU A 449 25.56 4.78 1.49
N ARG A 450 25.49 3.47 1.22
CA ARG A 450 24.23 2.76 0.96
C ARG A 450 23.22 2.93 2.10
N GLU A 451 23.67 2.88 3.35
CA GLU A 451 22.81 3.02 4.54
C GLU A 451 22.14 4.41 4.58
N VAL A 452 22.92 5.47 4.35
CA VAL A 452 22.41 6.85 4.30
C VAL A 452 21.37 7.02 3.19
N VAL A 453 21.67 6.53 1.98
CA VAL A 453 20.72 6.63 0.85
C VAL A 453 19.44 5.85 1.10
N GLN A 454 19.52 4.68 1.75
CA GLN A 454 18.35 3.87 2.10
C GLN A 454 17.45 4.55 3.13
N GLU A 455 18.05 5.11 4.19
CA GLU A 455 17.32 5.90 5.20
C GLU A 455 16.64 7.12 4.57
N MET A 456 17.35 7.85 3.71
CA MET A 456 16.77 8.99 2.98
C MET A 456 15.61 8.56 2.09
N TRP A 457 15.73 7.44 1.38
CA TRP A 457 14.66 6.90 0.54
C TRP A 457 13.43 6.55 1.37
N HIS A 458 13.63 5.96 2.54
CA HIS A 458 12.56 5.64 3.46
C HIS A 458 11.86 6.90 3.98
N LYS A 459 12.61 7.88 4.51
CA LYS A 459 12.06 9.15 5.00
C LYS A 459 11.35 9.94 3.90
N ALA A 460 11.93 10.02 2.70
CA ALA A 460 11.32 10.75 1.60
C ALA A 460 10.03 10.07 1.10
N LYS A 461 9.95 8.73 1.17
CA LYS A 461 8.70 8.00 0.90
C LYS A 461 7.64 8.27 1.97
N LEU A 462 8.00 8.19 3.26
CA LEU A 462 7.07 8.52 4.36
C LEU A 462 6.54 9.96 4.22
N PHE A 463 7.43 10.90 3.91
CA PHE A 463 7.08 12.30 3.68
C PHE A 463 6.15 12.47 2.47
N SER A 464 6.45 11.83 1.33
CA SER A 464 5.62 11.90 0.12
C SER A 464 4.23 11.29 0.34
N ASP A 465 4.16 10.11 0.95
CA ASP A 465 2.89 9.43 1.28
C ASP A 465 2.04 10.29 2.23
N PHE A 466 2.67 10.93 3.22
CA PHE A 466 1.99 11.84 4.15
C PHE A 466 1.55 13.15 3.46
N ALA A 467 2.36 13.70 2.56
CA ALA A 467 2.02 14.88 1.76
C ALA A 467 0.79 14.61 0.87
N GLU A 468 0.78 13.47 0.18
CA GLU A 468 -0.34 13.05 -0.68
C GLU A 468 -1.62 12.81 0.13
N ALA A 469 -1.50 12.17 1.30
CA ALA A 469 -2.64 11.93 2.19
C ALA A 469 -3.30 13.23 2.70
N ASN A 470 -2.56 14.34 2.73
CA ASN A 470 -2.99 15.65 3.22
C ASN A 470 -3.09 16.73 2.12
N LYS A 471 -3.06 16.37 0.83
CA LYS A 471 -3.03 17.35 -0.27
C LYS A 471 -4.21 18.35 -0.29
N GLU A 472 -5.36 17.94 0.25
CA GLU A 472 -6.56 18.79 0.33
C GLU A 472 -6.59 19.66 1.60
N ASN A 473 -5.68 19.39 2.56
CA ASN A 473 -5.63 20.09 3.84
C ASN A 473 -4.84 21.41 3.72
N LYS A 474 -5.56 22.53 3.61
CA LYS A 474 -4.98 23.88 3.50
C LYS A 474 -4.26 24.38 4.77
N THR A 475 -4.37 23.66 5.89
CA THR A 475 -3.70 24.04 7.15
C THR A 475 -2.28 23.52 7.26
N ILE A 476 -1.87 22.63 6.35
CA ILE A 476 -0.54 22.02 6.30
C ILE A 476 0.16 22.44 5.01
N LYS A 477 1.44 22.77 5.11
CA LYS A 477 2.32 22.95 3.95
C LYS A 477 3.45 21.92 3.93
N PHE A 478 3.76 21.41 2.74
CA PHE A 478 4.85 20.48 2.50
C PHE A 478 5.96 21.16 1.73
N LEU A 479 7.13 21.25 2.36
CA LEU A 479 8.29 21.97 1.83
C LEU A 479 9.48 21.02 1.68
N THR A 480 10.34 21.29 0.71
CA THR A 480 11.61 20.58 0.54
C THR A 480 12.75 21.60 0.55
N VAL A 481 13.78 21.40 1.36
CA VAL A 481 14.84 22.40 1.58
C VAL A 481 16.21 21.72 1.75
N GLY A 482 17.27 22.40 1.30
CA GLY A 482 18.64 22.04 1.67
C GLY A 482 19.08 22.86 2.88
N SER A 483 19.51 22.21 3.96
CA SER A 483 20.06 22.90 5.13
C SER A 483 21.08 22.00 5.80
N THR A 484 22.32 22.47 5.97
CA THR A 484 23.38 21.64 6.52
C THR A 484 23.16 21.31 7.99
N ASN A 485 23.31 20.05 8.36
CA ASN A 485 23.45 19.61 9.75
C ASN A 485 24.60 18.62 9.86
N GLU A 486 25.66 18.99 10.57
CA GLU A 486 26.88 18.17 10.71
C GLU A 486 26.67 16.91 11.55
N THR A 487 25.67 16.93 12.44
CA THR A 487 25.40 15.81 13.36
C THR A 487 24.56 14.70 12.74
N HIS A 488 23.71 15.05 11.76
CA HIS A 488 22.79 14.11 11.10
C HIS A 488 23.01 14.14 9.59
N LYS A 489 23.70 13.12 9.05
CA LYS A 489 23.96 13.00 7.61
C LYS A 489 22.74 12.45 6.86
N GLY A 490 22.54 12.90 5.61
CA GLY A 490 21.48 12.46 4.71
C GLY A 490 20.29 13.40 4.67
N SER A 491 19.20 13.02 5.36
CA SER A 491 17.98 13.82 5.44
C SER A 491 17.25 13.67 6.76
N SER A 492 16.41 14.64 7.08
CA SER A 492 15.42 14.55 8.15
C SER A 492 14.11 15.23 7.77
N ILE A 493 13.06 15.02 8.55
CA ILE A 493 11.77 15.67 8.39
C ILE A 493 11.55 16.59 9.58
N TYR A 494 11.45 17.90 9.30
CA TYR A 494 11.23 18.90 10.34
C TYR A 494 9.76 19.27 10.39
N LEU A 495 9.25 19.47 11.60
CA LEU A 495 7.90 19.94 11.86
C LEU A 495 7.95 21.32 12.48
N TYR A 496 7.22 22.25 11.86
CA TYR A 496 7.00 23.59 12.37
C TYR A 496 5.52 23.80 12.70
N GLU A 497 5.24 24.49 13.80
CA GLU A 497 3.90 24.95 14.18
C GLU A 497 3.94 26.48 14.35
N ASP A 498 3.06 27.18 13.64
CA ASP A 498 2.96 28.64 13.61
C ASP A 498 4.33 29.34 13.37
N GLY A 499 5.18 28.73 12.54
CA GLY A 499 6.50 29.21 12.18
C GLY A 499 7.65 28.84 13.13
N PHE A 500 7.38 28.17 14.25
CA PHE A 500 8.38 27.73 15.22
C PHE A 500 8.71 26.24 15.06
N SER A 501 9.98 25.87 15.20
CA SER A 501 10.42 24.46 15.13
C SER A 501 9.89 23.69 16.33
N VAL A 502 9.17 22.59 16.06
CA VAL A 502 8.60 21.68 17.07
C VAL A 502 9.43 20.40 17.16
N SER A 503 9.84 19.85 16.02
CA SER A 503 10.69 18.66 15.95
C SER A 503 11.60 18.72 14.72
N GLU A 504 12.85 18.27 14.88
CA GLU A 504 13.82 18.10 13.80
C GLU A 504 13.95 16.65 13.31
N ASP A 505 13.17 15.73 13.90
CA ASP A 505 13.09 14.32 13.49
C ASP A 505 11.64 13.83 13.63
N PHE A 506 10.72 14.57 13.00
CA PHE A 506 9.32 14.19 12.95
C PHE A 506 9.18 12.92 12.10
N GLU A 507 8.48 11.91 12.61
CA GLU A 507 8.23 10.67 11.89
C GLU A 507 6.74 10.58 11.51
N PRO A 508 6.36 10.96 10.27
CA PRO A 508 4.96 10.83 9.84
C PRO A 508 4.49 9.38 9.92
N PRO A 509 3.22 9.13 10.31
CA PRO A 509 2.72 7.78 10.41
C PRO A 509 2.71 7.11 9.04
N SER A 510 3.25 5.90 8.95
CA SER A 510 3.04 5.06 7.78
C SER A 510 1.57 4.62 7.69
N LYS A 511 1.20 3.90 6.63
CA LYS A 511 -0.12 3.25 6.59
C LYS A 511 -0.25 2.27 7.77
N PRO A 512 -1.46 2.07 8.34
CA PRO A 512 -1.69 1.01 9.33
C PRO A 512 -1.18 -0.33 8.79
N GLU A 513 -0.53 -1.15 9.62
CA GLU A 513 0.15 -2.36 9.13
C GLU A 513 -0.84 -3.40 8.60
N THR A 514 -1.95 -3.61 9.32
CA THR A 514 -3.04 -4.48 8.90
C THR A 514 -4.39 -3.86 9.20
N VAL A 515 -5.35 -4.06 8.29
CA VAL A 515 -6.76 -3.70 8.45
C VAL A 515 -7.57 -4.91 8.00
N ALA A 516 -8.21 -5.59 8.94
CA ALA A 516 -8.93 -6.82 8.68
C ALA A 516 -10.35 -6.76 9.24
N VAL A 517 -11.31 -7.37 8.56
CA VAL A 517 -12.67 -7.52 9.07
C VAL A 517 -12.65 -8.56 10.20
N SER A 518 -13.04 -8.14 11.41
CA SER A 518 -13.16 -9.05 12.56
C SER A 518 -14.60 -9.54 12.75
N ALA A 519 -15.59 -8.72 12.43
CA ALA A 519 -17.00 -9.11 12.53
C ALA A 519 -17.87 -8.41 11.48
N ILE A 520 -18.84 -9.14 10.94
CA ILE A 520 -19.85 -8.63 10.01
C ILE A 520 -21.23 -8.77 10.65
N ASN A 521 -22.05 -7.73 10.53
CA ASN A 521 -23.46 -7.71 10.90
C ASN A 521 -24.29 -7.17 9.71
N HIS A 522 -25.61 -7.14 9.87
CA HIS A 522 -26.52 -6.61 8.86
C HIS A 522 -26.42 -5.08 8.70
N ASN A 523 -26.08 -4.37 9.77
CA ASN A 523 -26.02 -2.91 9.78
C ASN A 523 -24.66 -2.37 10.27
N SER A 524 -23.67 -3.25 10.44
CA SER A 524 -22.36 -2.84 10.92
C SER A 524 -21.26 -3.79 10.49
N VAL A 525 -20.04 -3.27 10.35
CA VAL A 525 -18.81 -4.05 10.14
C VAL A 525 -17.78 -3.57 11.17
N THR A 526 -17.13 -4.51 11.85
CA THR A 526 -16.03 -4.23 12.78
C THR A 526 -14.71 -4.58 12.11
N LEU A 527 -13.79 -3.63 12.13
CA LEU A 527 -12.44 -3.76 11.60
C LEU A 527 -11.46 -3.83 12.76
N LYS A 528 -10.52 -4.77 12.69
CA LYS A 528 -9.32 -4.81 13.54
C LYS A 528 -8.18 -4.11 12.83
N VAL A 529 -7.56 -3.14 13.51
CA VAL A 529 -6.52 -2.27 12.95
C VAL A 529 -5.25 -2.43 13.78
N SER A 530 -4.14 -2.78 13.12
CA SER A 530 -2.81 -2.75 13.75
C SER A 530 -2.15 -1.40 13.53
N PRO A 531 -1.36 -0.91 14.50
CA PRO A 531 -0.67 0.36 14.36
C PRO A 531 0.27 0.38 13.15
N PRO A 532 0.58 1.57 12.61
CA PRO A 532 1.59 1.70 11.58
C PRO A 532 2.97 1.37 12.15
N ARG A 533 3.87 0.95 11.25
CA ARG A 533 5.25 0.59 11.62
C ARG A 533 6.09 1.80 12.03
N PHE A 534 5.81 2.96 11.45
CA PHE A 534 6.51 4.22 11.68
C PHE A 534 5.51 5.29 12.12
N GLY A 535 5.93 6.21 13.01
CA GLY A 535 5.09 7.31 13.51
C GLY A 535 3.92 6.86 14.41
N ALA A 536 4.03 5.70 15.05
CA ALA A 536 2.96 5.15 15.90
C ALA A 536 2.75 5.95 17.20
N GLU A 537 3.79 6.60 17.69
CA GLU A 537 3.80 7.34 18.96
C GLU A 537 2.91 8.60 18.89
N ASP A 538 2.88 9.25 17.71
CA ASP A 538 2.17 10.51 17.47
C ASP A 538 0.69 10.33 17.08
N ILE A 539 0.19 9.09 17.03
CA ILE A 539 -1.20 8.81 16.67
C ILE A 539 -2.12 9.32 17.77
N THR A 540 -3.17 10.03 17.38
CA THR A 540 -4.27 10.47 18.25
C THR A 540 -5.52 9.61 18.04
N SER A 541 -5.80 9.16 16.82
CA SER A 541 -6.99 8.36 16.48
C SER A 541 -6.82 7.59 15.15
N TYR A 542 -7.76 6.71 14.84
CA TYR A 542 -7.89 6.08 13.51
C TYR A 542 -9.14 6.59 12.80
N SER A 543 -9.00 6.85 11.50
CA SER A 543 -10.09 7.26 10.62
C SER A 543 -10.42 6.12 9.66
N VAL A 544 -11.59 5.51 9.83
CA VAL A 544 -12.12 4.49 8.92
C VAL A 544 -13.02 5.18 7.90
N GLU A 545 -12.68 5.02 6.63
CA GLU A 545 -13.45 5.47 5.49
C GLU A 545 -14.16 4.27 4.84
N TYR A 546 -15.41 4.46 4.42
CA TYR A 546 -16.20 3.41 3.77
C TYR A 546 -17.09 3.95 2.64
N CYS A 547 -17.28 3.16 1.58
CA CYS A 547 -18.22 3.46 0.49
C CYS A 547 -18.92 2.17 0.01
N VAL A 548 -20.08 2.31 -0.62
CA VAL A 548 -20.75 1.18 -1.29
C VAL A 548 -19.91 0.78 -2.50
N SER A 549 -19.72 -0.53 -2.70
CA SER A 549 -18.93 -1.06 -3.80
C SER A 549 -19.51 -0.59 -5.15
N GLY A 550 -18.69 0.10 -5.95
CA GLY A 550 -19.10 0.66 -7.24
C GLY A 550 -19.71 2.07 -7.18
N GLU A 551 -19.90 2.67 -6.00
CA GLU A 551 -20.29 4.07 -5.83
C GLU A 551 -19.09 4.97 -5.48
N ASP A 552 -19.12 6.21 -5.97
CA ASP A 552 -18.17 7.25 -5.60
C ASP A 552 -18.63 7.98 -4.33
N GLY A 553 -17.70 8.27 -3.41
CA GLY A 553 -17.96 9.09 -2.22
C GLY A 553 -17.76 8.34 -0.90
N TRP A 554 -16.54 8.40 -0.37
CA TRP A 554 -16.18 7.82 0.92
C TRP A 554 -16.83 8.60 2.09
N LYS A 555 -17.50 7.88 2.98
CA LYS A 555 -17.95 8.37 4.30
C LYS A 555 -16.88 8.06 5.33
N GLN A 556 -16.82 8.84 6.42
CA GLN A 556 -15.76 8.74 7.43
C GLN A 556 -16.33 8.50 8.83
N LYS A 557 -15.66 7.64 9.60
CA LYS A 557 -15.90 7.39 11.02
C LYS A 557 -14.56 7.41 11.77
N THR A 558 -14.44 8.26 12.79
CA THR A 558 -13.23 8.35 13.62
C THR A 558 -13.40 7.54 14.91
N ALA A 559 -12.34 6.86 15.34
CA ALA A 559 -12.29 6.10 16.59
C ALA A 559 -11.00 6.37 17.37
N SER A 560 -11.12 6.56 18.69
CA SER A 560 -10.01 6.86 19.60
C SER A 560 -9.18 5.60 19.90
N LYS A 561 -7.92 5.54 19.47
CA LYS A 561 -6.87 4.50 19.71
C LYS A 561 -7.34 3.03 19.91
N ALA A 562 -8.51 2.66 19.44
CA ALA A 562 -9.08 1.34 19.65
C ALA A 562 -8.49 0.38 18.61
N GLU A 563 -8.07 -0.80 19.06
CA GLU A 563 -7.65 -1.89 18.17
C GLU A 563 -8.80 -2.38 17.28
N GLU A 564 -10.04 -2.07 17.64
CA GLU A 564 -11.25 -2.38 16.88
C GLU A 564 -12.11 -1.14 16.62
N VAL A 565 -12.53 -0.96 15.38
CA VAL A 565 -13.40 0.13 14.95
C VAL A 565 -14.66 -0.46 14.34
N THR A 566 -15.82 -0.16 14.92
CA THR A 566 -17.12 -0.58 14.38
C THR A 566 -17.75 0.55 13.57
N VAL A 567 -17.94 0.31 12.27
CA VAL A 567 -18.74 1.17 11.39
C VAL A 567 -20.19 0.70 11.48
N SER A 568 -21.08 1.56 11.95
CA SER A 568 -22.52 1.29 12.13
C SER A 568 -23.36 1.96 11.04
N ASP A 569 -24.68 1.73 11.09
CA ASP A 569 -25.67 2.35 10.20
C ASP A 569 -25.45 2.01 8.71
N LEU A 570 -24.93 0.82 8.44
CA LEU A 570 -24.79 0.25 7.10
C LEU A 570 -26.11 -0.37 6.62
N SER A 571 -26.29 -0.45 5.30
CA SER A 571 -27.44 -1.12 4.69
C SER A 571 -27.24 -2.64 4.71
N PRO A 572 -28.28 -3.44 5.04
CA PRO A 572 -28.21 -4.90 4.92
C PRO A 572 -28.01 -5.37 3.48
N ASN A 573 -27.43 -6.57 3.32
CA ASN A 573 -27.17 -7.20 2.02
C ASN A 573 -26.37 -6.34 1.02
N THR A 574 -25.58 -5.39 1.49
CA THR A 574 -24.89 -4.40 0.65
C THR A 574 -23.39 -4.60 0.73
N GLU A 575 -22.71 -4.52 -0.42
CA GLU A 575 -21.25 -4.61 -0.50
C GLU A 575 -20.61 -3.26 -0.22
N TYR A 576 -19.64 -3.25 0.70
CA TYR A 576 -18.89 -2.06 1.06
C TYR A 576 -17.39 -2.26 0.87
N MET A 577 -16.70 -1.20 0.49
CA MET A 577 -15.24 -1.10 0.58
C MET A 577 -14.86 -0.31 1.83
N PHE A 578 -13.77 -0.70 2.48
CA PHE A 578 -13.28 -0.07 3.71
C PHE A 578 -11.80 0.25 3.59
N ARG A 579 -11.39 1.40 4.12
CA ARG A 579 -9.98 1.75 4.31
C ARG A 579 -9.76 2.50 5.60
N CYS A 580 -8.59 2.35 6.20
CA CYS A 580 -8.24 2.97 7.46
C CYS A 580 -6.98 3.82 7.34
N ARG A 581 -7.00 4.99 7.98
CA ARG A 581 -5.86 5.92 8.08
C ARG A 581 -5.52 6.16 9.56
N ALA A 582 -4.22 6.24 9.87
CA ALA A 582 -3.76 6.77 11.15
C ALA A 582 -3.90 8.30 11.17
N VAL A 583 -4.29 8.88 12.30
CA VAL A 583 -4.47 10.34 12.46
C VAL A 583 -3.55 10.84 13.57
N THR A 584 -2.81 11.92 13.32
CA THR A 584 -1.97 12.62 14.32
C THR A 584 -2.54 13.99 14.65
N SER A 585 -1.87 14.75 15.54
CA SER A 585 -2.20 16.17 15.79
C SER A 585 -1.94 17.06 14.57
N VAL A 586 -1.03 16.65 13.68
CA VAL A 586 -0.61 17.39 12.49
C VAL A 586 -1.54 17.12 11.31
N GLY A 587 -1.80 15.85 11.00
CA GLY A 587 -2.56 15.43 9.82
C GLY A 587 -2.87 13.93 9.78
N VAL A 588 -3.25 13.43 8.60
CA VAL A 588 -3.60 12.01 8.41
C VAL A 588 -2.52 11.25 7.63
N GLY A 589 -2.25 10.01 8.02
CA GLY A 589 -1.38 9.11 7.28
C GLY A 589 -2.06 8.51 6.03
N PRO A 590 -1.29 7.80 5.19
CA PRO A 590 -1.82 7.10 4.03
C PRO A 590 -2.79 5.97 4.45
N ALA A 591 -3.74 5.66 3.57
CA ALA A 591 -4.76 4.65 3.83
C ALA A 591 -4.23 3.22 3.59
N ASN A 592 -4.72 2.27 4.40
CA ASN A 592 -4.65 0.84 4.11
C ASN A 592 -6.07 0.32 3.88
N GLU A 593 -6.31 -0.29 2.72
CA GLU A 593 -7.62 -0.78 2.32
C GLU A 593 -7.81 -2.24 2.73
N VAL A 594 -9.02 -2.59 3.14
CA VAL A 594 -9.42 -3.98 3.32
C VAL A 594 -9.44 -4.65 1.95
N PRO A 595 -8.83 -5.83 1.77
CA PRO A 595 -8.85 -6.53 0.49
C PRO A 595 -10.27 -6.92 0.07
N GLY A 596 -10.70 -6.45 -1.11
CA GLY A 596 -12.01 -6.77 -1.69
C GLY A 596 -13.19 -6.03 -1.05
N SER A 597 -14.41 -6.36 -1.50
CA SER A 597 -15.64 -5.85 -0.87
C SER A 597 -16.08 -6.75 0.28
N THR A 598 -16.67 -6.14 1.31
CA THR A 598 -17.28 -6.84 2.44
C THR A 598 -18.78 -6.66 2.37
N LYS A 599 -19.50 -7.78 2.20
CA LYS A 599 -20.96 -7.77 2.14
C LYS A 599 -21.58 -7.87 3.54
N THR A 600 -22.43 -6.91 3.90
CA THR A 600 -23.19 -6.97 5.15
C THR A 600 -24.17 -8.14 5.13
N LEU A 601 -24.54 -8.64 6.32
CA LEU A 601 -25.49 -9.76 6.40
C LEU A 601 -26.87 -9.36 5.83
N PRO A 602 -27.62 -10.31 5.25
CA PRO A 602 -28.92 -10.00 4.65
C PRO A 602 -29.96 -9.45 5.64
N CYS A 603 -29.87 -9.87 6.90
CA CYS A 603 -30.76 -9.40 7.96
C CYS A 603 -30.14 -9.48 9.35
N GLY A 604 -30.75 -8.76 10.29
CA GLY A 604 -30.47 -8.92 11.72
C GLY A 604 -30.85 -10.29 12.27
N PRO A 605 -30.46 -10.63 13.51
CA PRO A 605 -30.92 -11.84 14.17
C PRO A 605 -32.44 -11.80 14.38
N PRO A 606 -33.13 -12.97 14.41
CA PRO A 606 -34.51 -13.06 14.86
C PRO A 606 -34.68 -12.50 16.27
N GLY A 607 -35.92 -12.10 16.60
CA GLY A 607 -36.27 -11.72 17.97
C GLY A 607 -36.01 -12.86 18.96
N LYS A 608 -35.86 -12.51 20.24
CA LYS A 608 -35.62 -13.49 21.31
C LYS A 608 -36.70 -14.59 21.28
N PRO A 609 -36.33 -15.88 21.21
CA PRO A 609 -37.30 -16.97 21.20
C PRO A 609 -38.15 -16.99 22.48
N ARG A 610 -39.45 -17.21 22.33
CA ARG A 610 -40.41 -17.52 23.39
C ARG A 610 -40.63 -19.02 23.39
N VAL A 611 -40.41 -19.64 24.54
CA VAL A 611 -40.39 -21.11 24.71
C VAL A 611 -41.46 -21.55 25.71
N GLU A 612 -42.24 -22.56 25.35
CA GLU A 612 -43.27 -23.17 26.18
C GLU A 612 -42.97 -24.68 26.32
N PRO A 613 -42.52 -25.15 27.50
CA PRO A 613 -42.11 -26.54 27.71
C PRO A 613 -43.29 -27.48 27.94
N ASN A 614 -43.14 -28.71 27.44
CA ASN A 614 -43.97 -29.88 27.73
C ASN A 614 -43.08 -31.06 28.19
N SER A 615 -43.64 -32.25 28.41
CA SER A 615 -42.93 -33.39 28.99
C SER A 615 -41.92 -34.05 28.05
N ARG A 616 -42.16 -33.98 26.74
CA ARG A 616 -41.24 -34.48 25.68
C ARG A 616 -41.10 -33.54 24.49
N GLU A 617 -41.62 -32.32 24.59
CA GLU A 617 -41.62 -31.35 23.50
C GLU A 617 -41.43 -29.93 24.03
N ILE A 618 -40.90 -29.02 23.22
CA ILE A 618 -40.85 -27.58 23.49
C ILE A 618 -41.45 -26.84 22.29
N SER A 619 -42.47 -26.01 22.53
CA SER A 619 -43.00 -25.10 21.52
C SER A 619 -42.19 -23.80 21.54
N VAL A 620 -41.65 -23.41 20.38
CA VAL A 620 -40.77 -22.24 20.22
C VAL A 620 -41.41 -21.28 19.23
N SER A 621 -41.44 -19.99 19.55
CA SER A 621 -41.90 -18.92 18.64
C SER A 621 -41.00 -17.68 18.74
N TRP A 622 -40.85 -16.91 17.67
CA TRP A 622 -39.96 -15.73 17.66
C TRP A 622 -40.54 -14.61 16.78
N GLU A 623 -39.91 -13.44 16.85
CA GLU A 623 -40.26 -12.29 16.01
C GLU A 623 -39.32 -12.23 14.80
N LYS A 624 -39.82 -11.71 13.66
CA LYS A 624 -39.03 -11.52 12.44
C LYS A 624 -37.88 -10.52 12.68
N PRO A 625 -36.74 -10.66 11.98
CA PRO A 625 -35.68 -9.65 12.02
C PRO A 625 -36.18 -8.25 11.64
N ALA A 626 -35.77 -7.23 12.40
CA ALA A 626 -36.21 -5.85 12.18
C ALA A 626 -35.48 -5.14 11.01
N GLY A 627 -34.23 -5.51 10.72
CA GLY A 627 -33.43 -4.92 9.64
C GLY A 627 -33.32 -5.87 8.45
N LEU A 628 -34.28 -5.81 7.53
CA LEU A 628 -34.33 -6.61 6.30
C LEU A 628 -33.75 -5.82 5.13
N GLY A 629 -32.84 -6.42 4.37
CA GLY A 629 -32.34 -5.85 3.11
C GLY A 629 -33.43 -5.73 2.05
N GLN A 630 -33.25 -4.82 1.12
CA GLN A 630 -34.14 -4.68 -0.04
C GLN A 630 -34.03 -5.94 -0.91
N ASP A 631 -35.18 -6.47 -1.38
CA ASP A 631 -35.30 -7.69 -2.21
C ASP A 631 -34.87 -9.02 -1.55
N VAL A 632 -34.88 -9.07 -0.22
CA VAL A 632 -34.47 -10.24 0.57
C VAL A 632 -35.72 -10.90 1.18
N HIS A 633 -36.03 -12.16 0.81
CA HIS A 633 -37.19 -12.95 1.31
C HIS A 633 -36.81 -14.16 2.19
N ILE A 634 -37.33 -14.23 3.43
CA ILE A 634 -36.96 -15.28 4.41
C ILE A 634 -37.44 -16.61 3.85
N LEU A 635 -36.51 -17.53 3.54
CA LEU A 635 -36.88 -18.86 3.04
C LEU A 635 -37.27 -19.79 4.20
N SER A 636 -36.49 -19.78 5.27
CA SER A 636 -36.75 -20.60 6.45
C SER A 636 -35.97 -20.10 7.68
N TYR A 637 -36.23 -20.73 8.81
CA TYR A 637 -35.48 -20.52 10.05
C TYR A 637 -34.84 -21.84 10.49
N ILE A 638 -33.65 -21.73 11.07
CA ILE A 638 -32.95 -22.85 11.70
C ILE A 638 -33.11 -22.67 13.21
N VAL A 639 -33.77 -23.62 13.85
CA VAL A 639 -33.91 -23.68 15.31
C VAL A 639 -32.86 -24.66 15.82
N SER A 640 -31.92 -24.15 16.61
CA SER A 640 -30.86 -24.95 17.22
C SER A 640 -31.15 -25.14 18.71
N TYR A 641 -31.03 -26.37 19.19
CA TYR A 641 -31.25 -26.71 20.59
C TYR A 641 -30.24 -27.74 21.10
N ALA A 642 -29.87 -27.66 22.37
CA ALA A 642 -28.93 -28.58 23.00
C ALA A 642 -29.34 -28.84 24.45
N ILE A 643 -29.00 -30.02 24.98
CA ILE A 643 -29.08 -30.29 26.43
C ILE A 643 -28.01 -29.45 27.10
N THR A 644 -28.35 -28.78 28.20
CA THR A 644 -27.43 -27.93 28.97
C THR A 644 -27.58 -28.22 30.45
N ASP A 645 -26.51 -27.98 31.21
CA ASP A 645 -26.50 -28.01 32.68
C ASP A 645 -25.91 -26.70 33.23
N ASN A 646 -26.08 -26.48 34.53
CA ASN A 646 -25.47 -25.35 35.22
C ASN A 646 -23.95 -25.56 35.30
N GLY A 647 -23.22 -25.11 34.28
CA GLY A 647 -21.75 -25.12 34.26
C GLY A 647 -21.14 -25.28 32.88
N MET A 648 -21.87 -25.85 31.90
CA MET A 648 -21.38 -25.99 30.53
C MET A 648 -21.22 -24.64 29.82
N LYS A 649 -20.08 -24.46 29.15
CA LYS A 649 -19.87 -23.34 28.22
C LYS A 649 -20.61 -23.63 26.92
N GLU A 650 -21.06 -22.59 26.24
CA GLU A 650 -21.84 -22.71 25.00
C GLU A 650 -21.09 -23.44 23.87
N GLU A 651 -19.75 -23.39 23.91
CA GLU A 651 -18.82 -24.06 22.99
C GLU A 651 -18.84 -25.59 23.11
N ASP A 652 -19.17 -26.13 24.29
CA ASP A 652 -19.16 -27.57 24.59
C ASP A 652 -20.52 -28.23 24.31
N LEU A 653 -21.54 -27.43 23.95
CA LEU A 653 -22.90 -27.90 23.73
C LEU A 653 -23.04 -28.62 22.38
N GLN A 654 -23.62 -29.81 22.43
CA GLN A 654 -23.97 -30.56 21.22
C GLN A 654 -25.30 -30.08 20.65
N TRP A 655 -25.22 -29.13 19.72
CA TRP A 655 -26.38 -28.53 19.05
C TRP A 655 -27.03 -29.51 18.07
N LYS A 656 -28.35 -29.66 18.21
CA LYS A 656 -29.24 -30.27 17.22
C LYS A 656 -29.98 -29.16 16.49
N GLU A 657 -30.15 -29.29 15.18
CA GLU A 657 -30.82 -28.30 14.35
C GLU A 657 -32.10 -28.86 13.73
N MET A 658 -33.11 -28.01 13.59
CA MET A 658 -34.30 -28.30 12.80
C MET A 658 -34.70 -27.09 11.96
N MET A 659 -35.30 -27.36 10.80
CA MET A 659 -35.80 -26.33 9.90
C MET A 659 -37.25 -25.98 10.22
N ALA A 660 -37.58 -24.70 10.19
CA ALA A 660 -38.94 -24.19 10.34
C ALA A 660 -39.30 -23.25 9.18
N GLY A 661 -40.43 -23.51 8.53
CA GLY A 661 -40.93 -22.66 7.43
C GLY A 661 -41.70 -21.41 7.90
N THR A 662 -41.93 -21.26 9.21
CA THR A 662 -42.67 -20.14 9.81
C THR A 662 -42.01 -19.73 11.13
N GLU A 663 -42.48 -18.65 11.77
CA GLU A 663 -41.94 -18.10 13.02
C GLU A 663 -42.25 -18.95 14.27
N LYS A 664 -42.64 -20.22 14.07
CA LYS A 664 -42.95 -21.19 15.12
C LYS A 664 -42.43 -22.57 14.75
N ALA A 665 -41.96 -23.30 15.75
CA ALA A 665 -41.51 -24.68 15.64
C ALA A 665 -41.82 -25.47 16.91
N ILE A 666 -41.97 -26.79 16.76
CA ILE A 666 -42.10 -27.72 17.89
C ILE A 666 -40.89 -28.64 17.87
N ILE A 667 -40.09 -28.58 18.92
CA ILE A 667 -38.96 -29.49 19.13
C ILE A 667 -39.50 -30.73 19.86
N SER A 668 -39.48 -31.90 19.23
CA SER A 668 -40.06 -33.14 19.78
C SER A 668 -39.00 -34.20 20.13
N GLY A 669 -39.41 -35.23 20.88
CA GLY A 669 -38.53 -36.34 21.27
C GLY A 669 -37.53 -35.98 22.37
N LEU A 670 -37.87 -35.00 23.20
CA LEU A 670 -37.02 -34.52 24.30
C LEU A 670 -37.13 -35.39 25.55
N GLN A 671 -36.10 -35.35 26.39
CA GLN A 671 -36.11 -35.99 27.69
C GLN A 671 -36.91 -35.12 28.68
N SER A 672 -37.73 -35.74 29.51
CA SER A 672 -38.49 -35.06 30.56
C SER A 672 -37.56 -34.54 31.66
N GLU A 673 -37.97 -33.47 32.34
CA GLU A 673 -37.23 -32.85 33.45
C GLU A 673 -35.77 -32.46 33.11
N THR A 674 -35.49 -32.18 31.84
CA THR A 674 -34.15 -31.90 31.30
C THR A 674 -34.06 -30.45 30.85
N GLU A 675 -32.93 -29.79 31.11
CA GLU A 675 -32.65 -28.42 30.66
C GLU A 675 -32.13 -28.42 29.22
N TYR A 676 -32.72 -27.52 28.44
CA TYR A 676 -32.36 -27.25 27.06
C TYR A 676 -32.05 -25.77 26.88
N VAL A 677 -31.09 -25.47 26.03
CA VAL A 677 -30.92 -24.13 25.46
C VAL A 677 -31.46 -24.12 24.04
N VAL A 678 -32.13 -23.05 23.65
CA VAL A 678 -32.73 -22.87 22.32
C VAL A 678 -32.33 -21.52 21.74
N ARG A 679 -31.93 -21.51 20.48
CA ARG A 679 -31.66 -20.29 19.69
C ARG A 679 -32.15 -20.45 18.25
N VAL A 680 -32.32 -19.34 17.55
CA VAL A 680 -32.90 -19.32 16.20
C VAL A 680 -32.12 -18.37 15.30
N ARG A 681 -31.89 -18.77 14.05
CA ARG A 681 -31.36 -17.91 12.98
C ARG A 681 -32.20 -18.01 11.71
N CYS A 682 -32.15 -16.99 10.87
CA CYS A 682 -32.76 -17.02 9.54
C CYS A 682 -31.83 -17.66 8.52
N ASP A 683 -32.41 -18.39 7.57
CA ASP A 683 -31.72 -18.98 6.42
C ASP A 683 -32.35 -18.47 5.10
N TRP A 684 -31.48 -17.99 4.21
CA TRP A 684 -31.85 -17.31 2.96
C TRP A 684 -31.33 -18.08 1.74
N GLY A 685 -31.07 -19.38 1.89
CA GLY A 685 -30.53 -20.22 0.82
C GLY A 685 -29.10 -19.83 0.47
N GLU A 686 -28.83 -19.59 -0.81
CA GLU A 686 -27.47 -19.24 -1.30
C GLU A 686 -26.98 -17.87 -0.79
N ALA A 687 -27.88 -16.97 -0.38
CA ALA A 687 -27.51 -15.64 0.12
C ALA A 687 -26.96 -15.64 1.56
N GLY A 688 -27.00 -16.77 2.26
CA GLY A 688 -26.39 -16.95 3.57
C GLY A 688 -27.38 -16.95 4.76
N ARG A 689 -26.83 -16.86 5.97
CA ARG A 689 -27.55 -17.00 7.25
C ARG A 689 -27.36 -15.78 8.14
N SER A 690 -28.35 -15.45 8.97
CA SER A 690 -28.20 -14.39 9.97
C SER A 690 -27.35 -14.85 11.15
N LYS A 691 -26.97 -13.91 12.03
CA LYS A 691 -26.52 -14.28 13.38
C LYS A 691 -27.64 -14.97 14.15
N GLU A 692 -27.23 -15.77 15.14
CA GLU A 692 -28.12 -16.40 16.10
C GLU A 692 -28.87 -15.35 16.93
N SER A 693 -30.12 -15.65 17.29
CA SER A 693 -30.86 -14.89 18.29
C SER A 693 -30.29 -15.12 19.68
N ILE A 694 -30.78 -14.36 20.66
CA ILE A 694 -30.43 -14.55 22.07
C ILE A 694 -30.87 -15.95 22.50
N SER A 695 -29.92 -16.75 22.98
CA SER A 695 -30.16 -18.09 23.52
C SER A 695 -31.10 -18.05 24.74
N VAL A 696 -32.02 -19.02 24.82
CA VAL A 696 -33.00 -19.12 25.91
C VAL A 696 -32.96 -20.51 26.53
N ASN A 697 -32.78 -20.55 27.84
CA ASN A 697 -32.82 -21.80 28.61
C ASN A 697 -34.26 -22.15 29.01
N VAL A 698 -34.60 -23.44 28.91
CA VAL A 698 -35.94 -23.98 29.18
C VAL A 698 -35.84 -25.42 29.67
N ARG A 699 -36.64 -25.79 30.67
CA ARG A 699 -36.68 -27.14 31.24
C ARG A 699 -37.99 -27.84 30.88
N THR A 700 -37.91 -29.07 30.37
CA THR A 700 -39.10 -29.91 30.07
C THR A 700 -39.81 -30.37 31.35
N THR A 701 -41.10 -30.67 31.26
CA THR A 701 -41.93 -31.05 32.42
C THR A 701 -41.90 -32.56 32.71
N LYS A 702 -42.47 -32.99 33.84
CA LYS A 702 -42.48 -34.39 34.28
C LYS A 702 -43.45 -35.26 33.44
N PHE A 703 -43.03 -36.48 33.09
CA PHE A 703 -43.83 -37.46 32.36
C PHE A 703 -44.79 -38.23 33.29
N THR A 704 -46.10 -38.31 32.99
CA THR A 704 -47.12 -38.89 33.91
C THR A 704 -47.76 -40.20 33.41
N LEU A 705 -48.13 -41.12 34.33
CA LEU A 705 -48.78 -42.41 34.01
C LEU A 705 -50.09 -42.23 33.22
N THR A 706 -50.85 -41.18 33.53
CA THR A 706 -52.10 -40.80 32.87
C THR A 706 -51.92 -40.50 31.38
N GLU A 707 -50.82 -39.87 31.00
CA GLU A 707 -50.49 -39.60 29.58
C GLU A 707 -50.18 -40.90 28.83
N SER A 708 -49.45 -41.82 29.46
CA SER A 708 -49.16 -43.15 28.90
C SER A 708 -50.45 -43.95 28.68
N LEU A 709 -51.34 -44.03 29.67
CA LEU A 709 -52.62 -44.75 29.55
C LEU A 709 -53.55 -44.13 28.52
N LYS A 710 -53.58 -42.79 28.40
CA LYS A 710 -54.36 -42.08 27.38
C LYS A 710 -53.90 -42.43 25.97
N SER A 711 -52.60 -42.62 25.76
CA SER A 711 -52.02 -42.97 24.45
C SER A 711 -52.33 -44.40 24.00
N THR A 712 -52.51 -45.35 24.93
CA THR A 712 -52.76 -46.77 24.64
C THR A 712 -54.25 -47.15 24.71
N SER A 713 -55.11 -46.28 25.26
CA SER A 713 -56.54 -46.53 25.44
C SER A 713 -57.37 -46.08 24.22
N LYS A 714 -58.43 -46.82 23.90
CA LYS A 714 -59.35 -46.46 22.81
C LYS A 714 -60.28 -45.33 23.25
N LYS A 715 -60.32 -44.23 22.50
CA LYS A 715 -61.22 -43.10 22.75
C LYS A 715 -62.68 -43.50 22.45
N MET A 716 -63.59 -43.28 23.40
CA MET A 716 -65.01 -43.65 23.29
C MET A 716 -65.88 -42.49 22.82
N ASN A 717 -65.67 -41.29 23.37
CA ASN A 717 -66.35 -40.07 22.93
C ASN A 717 -65.38 -38.87 22.94
N SER A 718 -65.74 -37.83 22.20
CA SER A 718 -64.99 -36.58 22.09
C SER A 718 -65.56 -35.44 22.91
N ASP A 719 -66.57 -35.70 23.73
CA ASP A 719 -67.15 -34.71 24.65
C ASP A 719 -66.11 -34.27 25.70
N SER A 720 -66.36 -33.17 26.40
CA SER A 720 -65.49 -32.68 27.48
C SER A 720 -66.15 -32.99 28.84
N PRO A 721 -65.60 -33.90 29.67
CA PRO A 721 -64.31 -34.59 29.51
C PRO A 721 -64.36 -35.79 28.56
N SER A 722 -63.28 -36.02 27.81
CA SER A 722 -63.18 -37.13 26.84
C SER A 722 -63.02 -38.47 27.57
N VAL A 723 -63.81 -39.46 27.19
CA VAL A 723 -63.80 -40.77 27.85
C VAL A 723 -62.98 -41.78 27.06
N TYR A 724 -62.08 -42.49 27.75
CA TYR A 724 -61.19 -43.51 27.20
C TYR A 724 -61.50 -44.87 27.82
N LYS A 725 -61.62 -45.92 27.01
CA LYS A 725 -61.81 -47.30 27.47
C LYS A 725 -60.47 -47.91 27.81
N LEU A 726 -60.30 -48.35 29.06
CA LEU A 726 -59.12 -49.11 29.47
C LEU A 726 -59.25 -50.55 28.94
N THR A 727 -58.16 -51.05 28.37
CA THR A 727 -58.10 -52.43 27.87
C THR A 727 -57.87 -53.38 29.04
N LEU A 728 -58.75 -54.38 29.17
CA LEU A 728 -58.66 -55.46 30.15
C LEU A 728 -58.24 -56.75 29.46
N THR A 729 -57.53 -57.62 30.17
CA THR A 729 -57.23 -58.99 29.72
C THR A 729 -58.21 -59.94 30.39
N GLU A 730 -59.00 -60.68 29.61
CA GLU A 730 -59.89 -61.73 30.13
C GLU A 730 -59.06 -62.97 30.48
N GLU A 731 -59.25 -63.48 31.70
CA GLU A 731 -58.57 -64.67 32.21
C GLU A 731 -59.58 -65.81 32.32
N ASP A 732 -59.25 -66.95 31.72
CA ASP A 732 -60.13 -68.11 31.70
C ASP A 732 -60.31 -68.69 33.12
N MET A 733 -61.56 -68.87 33.53
CA MET A 733 -61.93 -69.44 34.82
C MET A 733 -62.69 -70.73 34.60
N ASN A 734 -62.17 -71.83 35.15
CA ASN A 734 -62.84 -73.13 35.13
C ASN A 734 -63.98 -73.20 36.19
N ILE A 735 -64.73 -72.12 36.35
CA ILE A 735 -65.84 -71.97 37.31
C ILE A 735 -67.06 -71.48 36.55
N GLY A 736 -68.08 -72.33 36.45
CA GLY A 736 -69.35 -71.97 35.80
C GLY A 736 -70.01 -70.78 36.50
N GLY A 737 -70.39 -69.77 35.72
CA GLY A 737 -71.10 -68.58 36.21
C GLY A 737 -70.21 -67.43 36.72
N CYS A 738 -68.89 -67.46 36.49
CA CYS A 738 -67.94 -66.41 36.88
C CYS A 738 -67.00 -66.00 35.73
N ARG A 739 -66.60 -64.72 35.66
CA ARG A 739 -65.56 -64.21 34.74
C ARG A 739 -64.48 -63.45 35.48
N ARG A 740 -63.25 -63.47 34.97
CA ARG A 740 -62.14 -62.67 35.52
C ARG A 740 -61.52 -61.79 34.45
N PHE A 741 -61.24 -60.55 34.82
CA PHE A 741 -60.50 -59.59 34.02
C PHE A 741 -59.33 -59.03 34.83
N SER A 742 -58.16 -58.88 34.21
CA SER A 742 -57.01 -58.25 34.82
C SER A 742 -56.57 -56.96 34.12
N PHE A 743 -56.08 -56.02 34.93
CA PHE A 743 -55.50 -54.76 34.49
C PHE A 743 -54.08 -54.62 35.00
N GLY A 744 -53.14 -54.40 34.07
CA GLY A 744 -51.70 -54.27 34.38
C GLY A 744 -51.01 -55.62 34.61
N LYS A 745 -49.68 -55.60 34.60
CA LYS A 745 -48.85 -56.79 34.84
C LYS A 745 -48.98 -57.26 36.28
N GLU A 746 -48.89 -58.56 36.51
CA GLU A 746 -48.97 -59.16 37.84
C GLU A 746 -47.95 -58.55 38.80
N SER A 747 -48.39 -58.28 40.02
CA SER A 747 -47.64 -57.52 41.02
C SER A 747 -47.49 -58.33 42.30
N THR A 748 -46.32 -58.25 42.94
CA THR A 748 -46.04 -58.89 44.24
C THR A 748 -46.51 -58.04 45.43
N ARG A 749 -47.12 -56.87 45.18
CA ARG A 749 -47.70 -56.01 46.21
C ARG A 749 -48.89 -56.70 46.89
N GLN A 750 -49.16 -56.33 48.14
CA GLN A 750 -50.32 -56.83 48.89
C GLN A 750 -51.60 -56.66 48.05
N ASN A 751 -52.43 -57.69 47.95
CA ASN A 751 -53.69 -57.65 47.23
C ASN A 751 -54.84 -57.54 48.20
N ARG A 752 -55.73 -56.56 47.99
CA ARG A 752 -56.96 -56.40 48.78
C ARG A 752 -58.17 -56.79 47.96
N THR A 753 -59.08 -57.55 48.54
CA THR A 753 -60.29 -58.01 47.87
C THR A 753 -61.49 -57.27 48.42
N ILE A 754 -62.23 -56.58 47.55
CA ILE A 754 -63.51 -55.97 47.88
C ILE A 754 -64.62 -56.64 47.09
N MET A 755 -65.79 -56.70 47.70
CA MET A 755 -66.97 -57.31 47.10
C MET A 755 -68.11 -56.30 47.06
N LEU A 756 -68.74 -56.14 45.88
CA LEU A 756 -69.77 -55.13 45.66
C LEU A 756 -71.13 -55.80 45.49
N PHE A 757 -72.05 -55.51 46.41
CA PHE A 757 -73.46 -55.95 46.37
C PHE A 757 -74.40 -54.78 46.11
N GLY A 758 -75.53 -55.07 45.45
CA GLY A 758 -76.62 -54.10 45.29
C GLY A 758 -77.57 -54.52 44.17
N VAL A 759 -78.76 -53.90 44.14
CA VAL A 759 -79.78 -54.16 43.10
C VAL A 759 -79.28 -53.78 41.70
N THR A 760 -79.95 -54.26 40.65
CA THR A 760 -79.59 -53.87 39.28
C THR A 760 -79.76 -52.35 39.13
N ARG A 761 -78.82 -51.70 38.43
CA ARG A 761 -78.76 -50.22 38.29
C ARG A 761 -78.53 -49.43 39.59
N SER A 762 -78.04 -50.05 40.66
CA SER A 762 -77.70 -49.32 41.90
C SER A 762 -76.47 -48.42 41.80
N GLY A 763 -75.70 -48.48 40.71
CA GLY A 763 -74.52 -47.65 40.48
C GLY A 763 -73.17 -48.37 40.66
N LYS A 764 -73.15 -49.71 40.80
CA LYS A 764 -71.92 -50.51 41.00
C LYS A 764 -70.85 -50.24 39.93
N SER A 765 -71.18 -50.34 38.65
CA SER A 765 -70.25 -50.07 37.55
C SER A 765 -69.74 -48.62 37.55
N THR A 766 -70.57 -47.67 37.98
CA THR A 766 -70.17 -46.26 38.13
C THR A 766 -69.16 -46.11 39.25
N LEU A 767 -69.34 -46.82 40.37
CA LEU A 767 -68.38 -46.85 41.47
C LEU A 767 -67.04 -47.48 41.05
N ILE A 768 -67.06 -48.58 40.30
CA ILE A 768 -65.84 -49.21 39.76
C ILE A 768 -65.10 -48.23 38.83
N ASN A 769 -65.84 -47.54 37.95
CA ASN A 769 -65.28 -46.51 37.07
C ASN A 769 -64.73 -45.29 37.84
N ALA A 770 -65.36 -44.91 38.95
CA ALA A 770 -64.83 -43.85 39.81
C ALA A 770 -63.54 -44.29 40.52
N MET A 771 -63.52 -45.52 41.05
CA MET A 771 -62.34 -46.11 41.70
C MET A 771 -61.15 -46.16 40.75
N ILE A 772 -61.31 -46.61 39.50
CA ILE A 772 -60.18 -46.69 38.58
C ILE A 772 -59.60 -45.31 38.24
N ASN A 773 -60.43 -44.27 38.06
CA ASN A 773 -59.94 -42.91 37.79
C ASN A 773 -59.12 -42.38 38.97
N TYR A 774 -59.56 -42.64 40.20
CA TYR A 774 -58.78 -42.30 41.38
C TYR A 774 -57.46 -43.09 41.46
N ILE A 775 -57.51 -44.41 41.24
CA ILE A 775 -56.36 -45.31 41.32
C ILE A 775 -55.27 -44.89 40.33
N VAL A 776 -55.62 -44.61 39.07
CA VAL A 776 -54.66 -44.22 38.02
C VAL A 776 -54.27 -42.73 38.09
N GLY A 777 -54.79 -41.99 39.08
CA GLY A 777 -54.35 -40.64 39.39
C GLY A 777 -55.03 -39.50 38.62
N VAL A 778 -56.19 -39.76 37.99
CA VAL A 778 -56.97 -38.70 37.31
C VAL A 778 -57.57 -37.75 38.33
N GLU A 779 -57.35 -36.45 38.14
CA GLU A 779 -57.88 -35.40 38.99
C GLU A 779 -59.18 -34.81 38.43
N TRP A 780 -59.96 -34.15 39.30
CA TRP A 780 -61.24 -33.57 38.88
C TRP A 780 -61.11 -32.56 37.73
N LYS A 781 -60.00 -31.80 37.69
CA LYS A 781 -59.73 -30.78 36.67
C LYS A 781 -59.28 -31.35 35.32
N ASP A 782 -58.91 -32.63 35.26
CA ASP A 782 -58.44 -33.23 34.02
C ASP A 782 -59.56 -33.27 32.98
N THR A 783 -59.21 -33.00 31.71
CA THR A 783 -60.15 -32.93 30.58
C THR A 783 -60.55 -34.31 30.03
N PHE A 784 -60.21 -35.40 30.73
CA PHE A 784 -60.47 -36.76 30.32
C PHE A 784 -60.81 -37.68 31.50
N ARG A 785 -61.49 -38.80 31.22
CA ARG A 785 -61.82 -39.85 32.20
C ARG A 785 -61.59 -41.23 31.59
N PHE A 786 -61.26 -42.22 32.42
CA PHE A 786 -61.19 -43.61 32.02
C PHE A 786 -62.48 -44.37 32.36
N ARG A 787 -62.85 -45.38 31.57
CA ARG A 787 -63.86 -46.37 31.92
C ARG A 787 -63.25 -47.77 31.85
N LEU A 788 -63.48 -48.53 32.92
CA LEU A 788 -63.14 -49.95 33.05
C LEU A 788 -64.33 -50.84 32.64
N VAL A 789 -65.54 -50.46 33.06
CA VAL A 789 -66.79 -51.20 32.81
C VAL A 789 -67.71 -50.38 31.89
N ASP A 790 -68.31 -51.04 30.90
CA ASP A 790 -69.09 -50.42 29.82
C ASP A 790 -70.49 -51.06 29.75
N GLU A 791 -71.53 -50.36 30.23
CA GLU A 791 -72.90 -50.90 30.36
C GLU A 791 -73.74 -50.83 29.07
N ASP A 792 -73.25 -50.23 27.98
CA ASP A 792 -74.09 -49.85 26.82
C ASP A 792 -73.92 -50.71 25.54
N GLN A 793 -73.27 -51.89 25.59
CA GLN A 793 -73.11 -52.78 24.41
C GLN A 793 -73.81 -54.15 24.45
N SER A 794 -74.81 -54.34 25.30
CA SER A 794 -75.72 -55.50 25.19
C SER A 794 -77.18 -55.11 25.48
N ARG A 795 -77.84 -54.51 24.49
CA ARG A 795 -79.29 -54.30 24.49
C ARG A 795 -79.97 -55.15 23.41
N SER A 796 -80.47 -56.32 23.79
CA SER A 796 -81.76 -56.83 23.33
C SER A 796 -82.68 -56.90 24.55
N GLN A 797 -83.82 -56.19 24.48
CA GLN A 797 -84.82 -56.10 25.55
C GLN A 797 -85.64 -57.40 25.65
N ALA A 798 -85.05 -58.48 26.16
CA ALA A 798 -85.77 -59.67 26.62
C ALA A 798 -85.02 -60.52 27.67
N GLU A 799 -83.71 -60.37 27.86
CA GLU A 799 -82.94 -61.08 28.90
C GLU A 799 -81.98 -60.10 29.60
N GLY A 800 -82.54 -59.19 30.40
CA GLY A 800 -81.81 -58.07 31.01
C GLY A 800 -81.32 -58.33 32.43
N GLN A 801 -80.48 -59.34 32.65
CA GLN A 801 -79.77 -59.52 33.92
C GLN A 801 -78.35 -60.04 33.67
N THR A 802 -77.31 -59.33 34.12
CA THR A 802 -75.97 -59.90 34.31
C THR A 802 -76.13 -61.19 35.11
N SER A 803 -75.91 -62.35 34.51
CA SER A 803 -76.15 -63.66 35.15
C SER A 803 -74.93 -64.21 35.88
N GLU A 804 -73.78 -63.53 35.78
CA GLU A 804 -72.47 -64.04 36.18
C GLU A 804 -71.73 -63.05 37.10
N VAL A 805 -70.96 -63.58 38.05
CA VAL A 805 -70.10 -62.80 38.95
C VAL A 805 -68.83 -62.41 38.21
N THR A 806 -68.47 -61.12 38.22
CA THR A 806 -67.28 -60.63 37.51
C THR A 806 -66.20 -60.18 38.48
N VAL A 807 -64.98 -60.69 38.31
CA VAL A 807 -63.82 -60.38 39.15
C VAL A 807 -62.84 -59.52 38.38
N TYR A 808 -62.63 -58.28 38.83
CA TYR A 808 -61.63 -57.36 38.27
C TYR A 808 -60.37 -57.35 39.14
N LYS A 809 -59.27 -57.94 38.66
CA LYS A 809 -57.95 -57.92 39.31
C LYS A 809 -57.13 -56.73 38.80
N ILE A 810 -57.09 -55.66 39.59
CA ILE A 810 -56.35 -54.43 39.27
C ILE A 810 -54.96 -54.54 39.90
N ASN A 811 -53.98 -54.97 39.12
CA ASN A 811 -52.61 -55.15 39.59
C ASN A 811 -51.90 -53.79 39.75
N HIS A 812 -51.30 -53.55 40.91
CA HIS A 812 -50.59 -52.31 41.20
C HIS A 812 -49.51 -51.98 40.14
N GLN A 813 -49.58 -50.78 39.55
CA GLN A 813 -48.54 -50.21 38.68
C GLN A 813 -47.88 -48.99 39.33
N GLU A 814 -46.65 -48.69 38.94
CA GLU A 814 -45.93 -47.49 39.38
C GLU A 814 -46.67 -46.22 38.90
N GLY A 815 -47.00 -45.32 39.83
CA GLY A 815 -47.84 -44.14 39.58
C GLY A 815 -49.30 -44.26 40.03
N PHE A 816 -49.74 -45.41 40.57
CA PHE A 816 -51.05 -45.52 41.23
C PHE A 816 -51.11 -44.68 42.52
N LYS A 817 -52.30 -44.13 42.85
CA LYS A 817 -52.54 -43.44 44.14
C LYS A 817 -52.63 -44.40 45.33
N ILE A 818 -52.87 -45.68 45.09
CA ILE A 818 -52.87 -46.74 46.09
C ILE A 818 -51.59 -47.58 45.96
N ASN A 819 -51.10 -48.13 47.08
CA ASN A 819 -49.85 -48.89 47.14
C ASN A 819 -50.05 -50.43 47.18
N TYR A 820 -51.26 -50.89 46.87
CA TYR A 820 -51.68 -52.29 46.86
C TYR A 820 -52.43 -52.64 45.57
N SER A 821 -52.47 -53.92 45.21
CA SER A 821 -53.36 -54.43 44.15
C SER A 821 -54.78 -54.55 44.69
N LEU A 822 -55.78 -54.35 43.83
CA LEU A 822 -57.19 -54.37 44.23
C LEU A 822 -57.95 -55.38 43.38
N THR A 823 -58.50 -56.42 44.01
CA THR A 823 -59.46 -57.32 43.38
C THR A 823 -60.88 -56.85 43.73
N ILE A 824 -61.70 -56.59 42.72
CA ILE A 824 -63.11 -56.20 42.88
C ILE A 824 -63.97 -57.35 42.40
N VAL A 825 -64.73 -57.96 43.29
CA VAL A 825 -65.75 -58.97 42.98
C VAL A 825 -67.08 -58.23 42.80
N ASP A 826 -67.51 -58.04 41.57
CA ASP A 826 -68.78 -57.41 41.20
C ASP A 826 -69.87 -58.47 41.04
N THR A 827 -70.91 -58.38 41.87
CA THR A 827 -72.03 -59.32 41.83
C THR A 827 -73.15 -58.80 40.94
N PRO A 828 -73.89 -59.69 40.24
CA PRO A 828 -75.20 -59.40 39.69
C PRO A 828 -76.16 -58.70 40.65
N GLY A 829 -77.25 -58.14 40.12
CA GLY A 829 -78.31 -57.53 40.94
C GLY A 829 -78.80 -58.48 42.03
N PHE A 830 -78.49 -58.17 43.28
CA PHE A 830 -78.77 -59.01 44.45
C PHE A 830 -79.92 -58.39 45.25
N GLY A 831 -80.99 -59.16 45.51
CA GLY A 831 -82.21 -58.64 46.15
C GLY A 831 -83.13 -57.83 45.22
N ASP A 832 -83.15 -58.17 43.93
CA ASP A 832 -83.96 -57.52 42.90
C ASP A 832 -85.28 -58.29 42.61
N THR A 833 -86.10 -57.86 41.64
CA THR A 833 -87.40 -58.51 41.30
C THR A 833 -87.32 -59.96 40.77
N GLY A 834 -86.15 -60.60 40.81
CA GLY A 834 -85.89 -61.96 40.34
C GLY A 834 -86.23 -63.08 41.34
N GLY A 835 -86.56 -62.75 42.58
CA GLY A 835 -86.99 -63.72 43.61
C GLY A 835 -85.83 -64.47 44.31
N ILE A 836 -86.17 -65.17 45.40
CA ILE A 836 -85.22 -65.86 46.30
C ILE A 836 -84.39 -66.93 45.57
N GLU A 837 -84.95 -67.60 44.57
CA GLU A 837 -84.27 -68.67 43.80
C GLU A 837 -83.04 -68.13 43.04
N ARG A 838 -83.12 -66.92 42.48
CA ARG A 838 -82.01 -66.32 41.71
C ARG A 838 -80.90 -65.79 42.62
N ASP A 839 -81.27 -65.28 43.79
CA ASP A 839 -80.30 -64.93 44.83
C ASP A 839 -79.57 -66.18 45.36
N GLU A 840 -80.24 -67.35 45.44
CA GLU A 840 -79.57 -68.63 45.78
C GLU A 840 -78.58 -69.09 44.70
N GLU A 841 -78.89 -68.94 43.40
CA GLU A 841 -77.95 -69.22 42.30
C GLU A 841 -76.70 -68.34 42.38
N ILE A 842 -76.87 -67.03 42.61
CA ILE A 842 -75.74 -66.09 42.76
C ILE A 842 -74.91 -66.45 43.99
N ILE A 843 -75.54 -66.80 45.13
CA ILE A 843 -74.83 -67.31 46.31
C ILE A 843 -74.06 -68.60 45.96
N GLY A 844 -74.63 -69.48 45.13
CA GLY A 844 -73.98 -70.69 44.62
C GLY A 844 -72.72 -70.38 43.80
N HIS A 845 -72.80 -69.45 42.85
CA HIS A 845 -71.64 -68.99 42.08
C HIS A 845 -70.56 -68.37 42.98
N LEU A 846 -70.95 -67.58 43.97
CA LEU A 846 -70.03 -67.01 44.95
C LEU A 846 -69.36 -68.06 45.83
N ARG A 847 -70.10 -69.09 46.27
CA ARG A 847 -69.52 -70.22 47.00
C ARG A 847 -68.48 -70.96 46.16
N ASN A 848 -68.78 -71.21 44.88
CA ASN A 848 -67.85 -71.87 43.98
C ASN A 848 -66.60 -71.02 43.74
N LEU A 849 -66.76 -69.71 43.56
CA LEU A 849 -65.67 -68.75 43.43
C LEU A 849 -64.74 -68.76 44.65
N PHE A 850 -65.30 -68.66 45.87
CA PHE A 850 -64.52 -68.68 47.11
C PHE A 850 -63.97 -70.06 47.50
N SER A 851 -64.50 -71.15 46.93
CA SER A 851 -63.99 -72.50 47.18
C SER A 851 -62.87 -72.88 46.22
N ALA A 852 -62.95 -72.43 44.96
CA ALA A 852 -61.98 -72.75 43.93
C ALA A 852 -60.78 -71.77 43.92
N GLU A 853 -60.99 -70.52 44.30
CA GLU A 853 -59.93 -69.56 44.53
C GLU A 853 -59.69 -69.41 46.04
N SER A 854 -58.45 -69.62 46.49
CA SER A 854 -58.03 -69.31 47.85
C SER A 854 -57.95 -67.79 48.05
N PHE A 855 -59.09 -67.11 48.09
CA PHE A 855 -59.18 -65.77 48.65
C PHE A 855 -58.82 -65.87 50.12
N SER A 856 -57.61 -65.43 50.47
CA SER A 856 -57.11 -65.52 51.84
C SER A 856 -57.96 -64.70 52.82
N GLU A 857 -58.44 -63.52 52.39
CA GLU A 857 -59.28 -62.59 53.16
C GLU A 857 -60.12 -61.72 52.22
N ILE A 858 -61.32 -61.31 52.65
CA ILE A 858 -62.12 -60.24 52.01
C ILE A 858 -62.00 -58.99 52.87
N ASP A 859 -61.32 -57.97 52.35
CA ASP A 859 -61.02 -56.74 53.09
C ASP A 859 -62.24 -55.84 53.30
N ALA A 860 -63.21 -55.86 52.36
CA ALA A 860 -64.45 -55.11 52.49
C ALA A 860 -65.59 -55.72 51.67
N VAL A 861 -66.79 -55.67 52.25
CA VAL A 861 -68.05 -55.92 51.54
C VAL A 861 -68.81 -54.59 51.48
N CYS A 862 -69.08 -54.11 50.28
CA CYS A 862 -69.69 -52.81 50.03
C CYS A 862 -71.09 -52.99 49.47
N PHE A 863 -72.06 -52.33 50.09
CA PHE A 863 -73.43 -52.25 49.58
C PHE A 863 -73.63 -50.95 48.81
N VAL A 864 -74.04 -51.05 47.56
CA VAL A 864 -74.25 -49.91 46.65
C VAL A 864 -75.74 -49.75 46.42
N ALA A 865 -76.28 -48.59 46.81
CA ALA A 865 -77.70 -48.24 46.69
C ALA A 865 -77.89 -46.95 45.84
N PRO A 866 -79.01 -46.81 45.10
CA PRO A 866 -79.33 -45.58 44.39
C PRO A 866 -79.48 -44.38 45.34
N SER A 867 -79.05 -43.19 44.90
CA SER A 867 -79.09 -41.97 45.71
C SER A 867 -80.49 -41.47 46.09
N ALA A 868 -81.56 -42.02 45.51
CA ALA A 868 -82.94 -41.57 45.70
C ALA A 868 -83.76 -42.38 46.73
N SER A 869 -83.20 -43.41 47.36
CA SER A 869 -83.91 -44.26 48.34
C SER A 869 -83.43 -44.01 49.77
N THR A 870 -84.24 -43.33 50.60
CA THR A 870 -83.94 -43.00 52.01
C THR A 870 -84.68 -43.86 53.05
N THR A 871 -85.11 -45.08 52.70
CA THR A 871 -85.75 -46.02 53.65
C THR A 871 -84.95 -47.32 53.77
N HIS A 872 -84.03 -47.33 54.73
CA HIS A 872 -83.28 -48.50 55.22
C HIS A 872 -84.16 -49.33 56.16
N THR A 873 -84.30 -50.66 55.96
CA THR A 873 -84.21 -51.68 57.05
C THR A 873 -84.47 -53.15 56.68
N ILE A 874 -85.10 -53.52 55.55
CA ILE A 874 -85.47 -54.95 55.32
C ILE A 874 -84.50 -55.68 54.38
N THR A 875 -84.15 -55.10 53.22
CA THR A 875 -83.28 -55.75 52.24
C THR A 875 -81.83 -55.85 52.72
N GLU A 876 -81.30 -54.84 53.41
CA GLU A 876 -79.94 -54.86 53.98
C GLU A 876 -79.78 -55.91 55.09
N MET A 877 -80.81 -56.17 55.90
CA MET A 877 -80.79 -57.23 56.91
C MET A 877 -80.82 -58.62 56.26
N PHE A 878 -81.62 -58.82 55.20
CA PHE A 878 -81.69 -60.10 54.49
C PHE A 878 -80.37 -60.43 53.80
N VAL A 879 -79.77 -59.48 53.08
CA VAL A 879 -78.47 -59.68 52.43
C VAL A 879 -77.35 -59.85 53.46
N GLY A 880 -77.36 -59.09 54.56
CA GLY A 880 -76.41 -59.27 55.67
C GLY A 880 -76.49 -60.66 56.30
N LEU A 881 -77.70 -61.21 56.48
CA LEU A 881 -77.93 -62.59 56.93
C LEU A 881 -77.44 -63.63 55.90
N CYS A 882 -77.65 -63.41 54.60
CA CYS A 882 -77.17 -64.30 53.53
C CYS A 882 -75.64 -64.32 53.44
N VAL A 883 -74.97 -63.17 53.57
CA VAL A 883 -73.50 -63.06 53.59
C VAL A 883 -72.91 -63.68 54.86
N LEU A 884 -73.55 -63.53 56.02
CA LEU A 884 -73.14 -64.24 57.24
C LEU A 884 -73.31 -65.77 57.10
N ASN A 885 -74.33 -66.23 56.37
CA ASN A 885 -74.57 -67.65 56.07
C ASN A 885 -73.57 -68.25 55.07
N LEU A 886 -72.86 -67.44 54.28
CA LEU A 886 -71.74 -67.90 53.45
C LEU A 886 -70.57 -68.41 54.32
N TRP A 887 -70.43 -67.93 55.56
CA TRP A 887 -69.29 -68.25 56.45
C TRP A 887 -69.63 -69.08 57.71
N GLN A 888 -70.89 -69.22 58.10
CA GLN A 888 -71.30 -69.86 59.37
C GLN A 888 -71.16 -71.40 59.48
N ARG A 889 -70.61 -72.12 58.49
CA ARG A 889 -70.49 -73.61 58.53
C ARG A 889 -69.08 -74.17 58.66
N CYS A 890 -68.07 -73.35 58.95
CA CYS A 890 -66.74 -73.81 59.33
C CYS A 890 -66.41 -73.46 60.80
N GLY A 891 -66.33 -74.48 61.67
CA GLY A 891 -65.64 -74.38 62.97
C GLY A 891 -66.50 -74.53 64.25
N ARG A 892 -66.28 -75.62 65.01
CA ARG A 892 -66.91 -75.94 66.30
C ARG A 892 -66.30 -75.17 67.49
N LYS A 893 -67.18 -74.70 68.39
CA LYS A 893 -67.11 -74.42 69.86
C LYS A 893 -65.73 -74.32 70.57
N HIS A 894 -65.52 -73.22 71.31
CA HIS A 894 -65.40 -73.23 72.79
C HIS A 894 -65.75 -71.85 73.41
N PRO A 895 -66.30 -71.79 74.65
CA PRO A 895 -66.95 -70.60 75.23
C PRO A 895 -66.13 -69.89 76.33
N GLY A 896 -66.35 -68.59 76.52
CA GLY A 896 -65.98 -67.89 77.76
C GLY A 896 -65.95 -66.36 77.69
N SER A 897 -66.90 -65.70 78.38
CA SER A 897 -67.02 -64.26 78.69
C SER A 897 -67.14 -63.31 77.47
N GLY A 898 -68.13 -62.43 77.33
CA GLY A 898 -68.88 -61.65 78.32
C GLY A 898 -68.90 -60.21 77.76
N ASP A 899 -70.09 -59.64 77.61
CA ASP A 899 -70.38 -58.37 76.94
C ASP A 899 -69.42 -57.20 77.24
N ILE A 900 -69.17 -56.35 76.23
CA ILE A 900 -69.44 -54.89 76.26
C ILE A 900 -69.23 -54.32 74.85
N CYS A 901 -70.34 -53.89 74.26
CA CYS A 901 -70.42 -53.11 73.03
C CYS A 901 -70.06 -51.64 73.36
N ARG A 902 -69.05 -51.05 72.72
CA ARG A 902 -68.87 -49.58 72.69
C ARG A 902 -69.13 -49.06 71.27
N ARG A 903 -70.21 -48.28 71.14
CA ARG A 903 -70.43 -47.36 70.02
C ARG A 903 -69.43 -46.21 70.14
N THR A 904 -68.67 -45.94 69.07
CA THR A 904 -68.07 -44.62 68.85
C THR A 904 -68.61 -44.08 67.54
N SER A 905 -69.41 -43.01 67.64
CA SER A 905 -69.86 -42.18 66.54
C SER A 905 -68.79 -41.16 66.20
N THR A 906 -68.38 -41.09 64.93
CA THR A 906 -67.80 -39.88 64.35
C THR A 906 -68.43 -39.65 62.98
N THR A 907 -69.14 -38.53 62.87
CA THR A 907 -69.74 -37.99 61.65
C THR A 907 -68.69 -37.30 60.80
N SER A 908 -68.58 -37.67 59.52
CA SER A 908 -68.06 -36.79 58.47
C SER A 908 -68.83 -37.00 57.17
N SER A 909 -69.07 -35.89 56.48
CA SER A 909 -70.08 -35.65 55.46
C SER A 909 -69.83 -36.36 54.12
N THR A 910 -70.21 -37.63 54.03
CA THR A 910 -70.68 -38.29 52.79
C THR A 910 -71.35 -39.58 53.27
N GLY A 911 -72.68 -39.64 53.18
CA GLY A 911 -73.47 -40.71 53.78
C GLY A 911 -73.29 -42.06 53.09
N HIS A 912 -72.25 -42.81 53.45
CA HIS A 912 -72.11 -44.25 53.22
C HIS A 912 -71.58 -44.89 54.53
N GLN A 913 -72.37 -45.77 55.14
CA GLN A 913 -71.96 -46.53 56.32
C GLN A 913 -71.27 -47.83 55.88
N CYS A 914 -69.97 -47.96 56.17
CA CYS A 914 -69.25 -49.23 56.07
C CYS A 914 -69.30 -49.96 57.42
N PHE A 915 -69.83 -51.18 57.44
CA PHE A 915 -69.70 -52.08 58.58
C PHE A 915 -68.35 -52.80 58.51
N ARG A 916 -67.46 -52.55 59.46
CA ARG A 916 -66.29 -53.42 59.72
C ARG A 916 -66.75 -54.57 60.60
N CYS A 917 -66.75 -55.80 60.07
CA CYS A 917 -66.72 -57.01 60.88
C CYS A 917 -65.25 -57.38 61.15
N PRO A 918 -64.74 -57.30 62.38
CA PRO A 918 -63.53 -58.00 62.74
C PRO A 918 -63.91 -59.46 63.04
N MET A 919 -63.48 -60.40 62.20
CA MET A 919 -63.33 -61.79 62.65
C MET A 919 -61.87 -61.98 63.07
N SER A 920 -61.69 -62.40 64.31
CA SER A 920 -60.42 -62.78 64.93
C SER A 920 -59.81 -64.04 64.31
#